data_AF-A0A1I7XF42-F1
#
_entry.id   AF-A0A1I7XF42-F1
#
_cell.length_a   1.000
_cell.length_b   1.000
_cell.length_c   1.000
_cell.angle_alpha   90.00
_cell.angle_beta   90.00
_cell.angle_gamma   90.00
#
_symmetry.space_group_name_H-M   'P 1'
#
loop_
_entity.id
_entity.type
_entity.pdbx_description
1 polymer ?
#
loop_
_entity_poly.entity_id
_entity_poly.type
_entity_poly.pdbx_seq_one_letter_code
_entity_poly.pdbx_strand_id
1 'polypeptide(L)'
;MYLEAGADFIETNTFSGTTIAQADYETEHLVHDINFKSAKIAKMACEDVQKETAFQELVKAYGDQARSLLHGGVDVLLVETVFDSANAKAALFAIRALFEDEDLEEVPVFLSGTIVDMSGRTLSGQTGEAFLVSTKQGEPYAVGLNCALGARDMRPFIEAMSNFSSSLILCYPNAGILYLNFSCTSLFKIFVLNLDAMILLLQAAIDVARGQVENGAMVLDVNMDDGLLDGPYTMSKFLRLITTEPDVAKARLIKRYGAAVVVMAFDEEGQAAETQMKYDICERSYRCEFRILTEEVGFDPYDIIFDPNILTIATGMDEHANYGMYFIDATRMIRVRKRMRECCVNGAVREAMHSVFLYYAIKAGLDMGIVNAGALPDLLNLIEDLLFNRDPDATEKMLIMAQEMKRGDKKAEKTEEWRSFSVEERLKYSLVKSPYQGTIVLATVKGDVHDIGKNIVAVVLGCNNFKVDEVDKLKTSDNFIGCSGLITPSLDEMVHVAKEMQRNGLTIPLLIGGATTSKTHTAVKIAPRYSFPVIHCLDASKSVVVCSSLNDETTKDAFIQDINEEYEEEHYESLKDRRFTSLDNARNKMLHVDWKNFIPAKPSFLGRREIIDFDIFKLLPYIDWKPFFDVWQLRGKYPNRAYPRIFQDEQVGAEAKRVFEDAQLWLKKLIDEKRLRANAVLGFYEAGSNRDDIEATDYMGIFACSAGLGAEELCLELEKDHDDYASIMVKALADRLAEAFAEYLHRKVRIEFWGYSTNEELSPADLLAVKYDGIRPAPGYPTQPDHTEKRTLWKLLKAEECGIYLTEHLAMLPAASVSGLYFANPSSQYFAVGKIDKDQNYCRVIEDHILFSYLVYSQVLDYATRREAPISEVEKWLSPILGYDIDD
;
A
#
# COMPACT_ATOMS: atom_id res chain seq x y z
N MET A 1 16.68 -17.44 18.62
CA MET A 1 15.77 -16.27 18.71
C MET A 1 16.15 -15.15 17.74
N TYR A 2 17.31 -14.50 17.84
CA TYR A 2 17.59 -13.32 16.98
C TYR A 2 17.68 -13.64 15.47
N LEU A 3 18.44 -14.67 15.08
CA LEU A 3 18.52 -15.11 13.67
C LEU A 3 17.18 -15.64 13.14
N GLU A 4 16.47 -16.43 13.95
CA GLU A 4 15.10 -16.92 13.65
C GLU A 4 14.07 -15.78 13.56
N ALA A 5 14.34 -14.63 14.20
CA ALA A 5 13.56 -13.40 14.09
C ALA A 5 14.05 -12.46 12.96
N GLY A 6 14.96 -12.94 12.09
CA GLY A 6 15.40 -12.25 10.89
C GLY A 6 16.53 -11.22 11.07
N ALA A 7 17.35 -11.32 12.13
CA ALA A 7 18.55 -10.49 12.27
C ALA A 7 19.66 -10.94 11.30
N ASP A 8 20.12 -10.04 10.41
CA ASP A 8 21.16 -10.34 9.41
C ASP A 8 22.57 -10.52 10.01
N PHE A 9 22.78 -10.11 11.27
CA PHE A 9 24.00 -10.30 12.04
C PHE A 9 23.67 -10.61 13.51
N ILE A 10 24.54 -11.37 14.17
CA ILE A 10 24.53 -11.50 15.63
C ILE A 10 25.90 -11.19 16.22
N GLU A 11 25.91 -10.38 17.26
CA GLU A 11 27.10 -10.10 18.02
C GLU A 11 27.48 -11.32 18.88
N THR A 12 28.79 -11.56 18.99
CA THR A 12 29.28 -12.47 20.03
C THR A 12 29.02 -11.83 21.40
N ASN A 13 28.51 -12.59 22.36
CA ASN A 13 28.32 -12.14 23.74
C ASN A 13 29.68 -11.95 24.46
N THR A 14 30.37 -10.87 24.10
CA THR A 14 31.76 -10.55 24.48
C THR A 14 31.95 -9.09 24.87
N PHE A 15 30.87 -8.33 25.06
CA PHE A 15 30.88 -6.91 25.43
C PHE A 15 31.76 -6.63 26.68
N SER A 16 31.75 -7.53 27.66
CA SER A 16 32.61 -7.48 28.87
C SER A 16 33.81 -8.44 28.81
N GLY A 17 34.10 -9.02 27.64
CA GLY A 17 35.13 -10.03 27.41
C GLY A 17 36.55 -9.46 27.32
N THR A 18 36.91 -8.54 28.22
CA THR A 18 38.26 -7.96 28.32
C THR A 18 38.83 -8.17 29.71
N THR A 19 40.15 -8.19 29.86
CA THR A 19 40.80 -8.35 31.17
C THR A 19 40.45 -7.23 32.15
N ILE A 20 40.20 -6.01 31.66
CA ILE A 20 39.77 -4.88 32.49
C ILE A 20 38.34 -5.10 33.00
N ALA A 21 37.40 -5.47 32.12
CA ALA A 21 36.00 -5.66 32.51
C ALA A 21 35.74 -6.98 33.29
N GLN A 22 36.62 -7.98 33.17
CA GLN A 22 36.55 -9.21 33.97
C GLN A 22 37.25 -9.09 35.34
N ALA A 23 38.04 -8.03 35.58
CA ALA A 23 38.70 -7.81 36.88
C ALA A 23 37.69 -7.53 38.01
N ASP A 24 36.58 -6.87 37.70
CA ASP A 24 35.45 -6.66 38.63
C ASP A 24 34.80 -7.98 39.11
N TYR A 25 35.14 -9.11 38.48
CA TYR A 25 34.59 -10.44 38.75
C TYR A 25 35.67 -11.50 39.09
N GLU A 26 36.95 -11.11 39.20
CA GLU A 26 38.11 -12.01 39.41
C GLU A 26 38.29 -13.10 38.32
N THR A 27 37.81 -12.83 37.09
CA THR A 27 37.76 -13.79 35.97
C THR A 27 38.65 -13.42 34.78
N GLU A 28 39.66 -12.56 34.96
CA GLU A 28 40.55 -12.08 33.87
C GLU A 28 41.26 -13.24 33.15
N HIS A 29 41.58 -14.30 33.90
CA HIS A 29 42.21 -15.52 33.40
C HIS A 29 41.30 -16.34 32.47
N LEU A 30 39.98 -16.08 32.45
CA LEU A 30 39.00 -16.76 31.59
C LEU A 30 38.67 -15.98 30.30
N VAL A 31 39.21 -14.77 30.13
CA VAL A 31 38.90 -13.87 28.99
C VAL A 31 39.06 -14.55 27.63
N HIS A 32 40.13 -15.32 27.43
CA HIS A 32 40.34 -16.08 26.20
C HIS A 32 39.18 -17.06 25.93
N ASP A 33 38.83 -17.85 26.95
CA ASP A 33 37.83 -18.91 26.86
C ASP A 33 36.41 -18.38 26.71
N ILE A 34 36.10 -17.24 27.33
CA ILE A 34 34.82 -16.52 27.19
C ILE A 34 34.65 -16.08 25.73
N ASN A 35 35.63 -15.38 25.16
CA ASN A 35 35.58 -14.93 23.77
C ASN A 35 35.51 -16.10 22.78
N PHE A 36 36.38 -17.10 22.94
CA PHE A 36 36.45 -18.26 22.05
C PHE A 36 35.14 -19.07 22.04
N LYS A 37 34.56 -19.36 23.21
CA LYS A 37 33.28 -20.08 23.30
C LYS A 37 32.13 -19.24 22.77
N SER A 38 32.10 -17.95 23.07
CA SER A 38 31.04 -17.07 22.59
C SER A 38 31.05 -16.92 21.06
N ALA A 39 32.22 -16.82 20.44
CA ALA A 39 32.35 -16.79 18.98
C ALA A 39 31.90 -18.11 18.34
N LYS A 40 32.26 -19.25 18.95
CA LYS A 40 31.85 -20.57 18.46
C LYS A 40 30.34 -20.79 18.55
N ILE A 41 29.70 -20.34 19.64
CA ILE A 41 28.25 -20.45 19.82
C ILE A 41 27.49 -19.56 18.83
N ALA A 42 27.94 -18.32 18.61
CA ALA A 42 27.36 -17.44 17.60
C ALA A 42 27.43 -18.08 16.20
N LYS A 43 28.61 -18.59 15.80
CA LYS A 43 28.79 -19.26 14.51
C LYS A 43 27.87 -20.48 14.34
N MET A 44 27.75 -21.33 15.36
CA MET A 44 26.83 -22.49 15.31
C MET A 44 25.37 -22.06 15.13
N ALA A 45 24.93 -20.98 15.80
CA ALA A 45 23.57 -20.47 15.64
C ALA A 45 23.29 -19.96 14.22
N CYS A 46 24.27 -19.32 13.56
CA CYS A 46 24.18 -18.95 12.14
C CYS A 46 24.08 -20.20 11.24
N GLU A 47 24.97 -21.18 11.45
CA GLU A 47 25.02 -22.42 10.67
C GLU A 47 23.76 -23.28 10.80
N ASP A 48 22.99 -23.16 11.87
CA ASP A 48 21.73 -23.89 12.06
C ASP A 48 20.54 -23.22 11.35
N VAL A 49 20.46 -21.88 11.35
CA VAL A 49 19.39 -21.14 10.62
C VAL A 49 19.61 -21.18 9.10
N GLN A 50 20.85 -21.24 8.63
CA GLN A 50 21.20 -21.26 7.19
C GLN A 50 20.76 -22.55 6.46
N LYS A 51 20.22 -23.55 7.18
CA LYS A 51 19.81 -24.87 6.62
C LYS A 51 18.35 -24.94 6.16
N GLU A 52 17.53 -23.91 6.40
CA GLU A 52 16.09 -23.92 6.08
C GLU A 52 15.72 -22.82 5.06
N THR A 53 15.50 -23.19 3.79
CA THR A 53 14.97 -22.29 2.75
C THR A 53 13.83 -22.91 1.93
N ALA A 54 12.85 -22.10 1.54
CA ALA A 54 11.59 -22.56 0.94
C ALA A 54 11.71 -23.26 -0.43
N PHE A 55 12.77 -22.98 -1.22
CA PHE A 55 13.00 -23.73 -2.46
C PHE A 55 13.50 -25.15 -2.16
N GLN A 56 14.35 -25.32 -1.14
CA GLN A 56 14.83 -26.63 -0.70
C GLN A 56 13.70 -27.45 -0.06
N GLU A 57 12.75 -26.81 0.63
CA GLU A 57 11.51 -27.47 1.07
C GLU A 57 10.69 -28.03 -0.09
N LEU A 58 10.49 -27.24 -1.17
CA LEU A 58 9.77 -27.69 -2.36
C LEU A 58 10.52 -28.79 -3.12
N VAL A 59 11.83 -28.64 -3.34
CA VAL A 59 12.67 -29.68 -3.97
C VAL A 59 12.61 -30.98 -3.17
N LYS A 60 12.71 -30.91 -1.83
CA LYS A 60 12.59 -32.07 -0.96
C LYS A 60 11.20 -32.70 -1.03
N ALA A 61 10.13 -31.90 -0.94
CA ALA A 61 8.75 -32.40 -0.99
C ALA A 61 8.42 -33.07 -2.34
N TYR A 62 8.80 -32.45 -3.46
CA TYR A 62 8.63 -33.05 -4.78
C TYR A 62 9.56 -34.24 -5.00
N GLY A 63 10.78 -34.24 -4.45
CA GLY A 63 11.71 -35.36 -4.49
C GLY A 63 11.18 -36.59 -3.73
N ASP A 64 10.70 -36.41 -2.51
CA ASP A 64 10.11 -37.49 -1.72
C ASP A 64 8.83 -38.05 -2.39
N GLN A 65 8.02 -37.19 -3.03
CA GLN A 65 6.87 -37.61 -3.83
C GLN A 65 7.29 -38.38 -5.09
N ALA A 66 8.20 -37.85 -5.90
CA ALA A 66 8.66 -38.46 -7.14
C ALA A 66 9.37 -39.80 -6.90
N ARG A 67 10.25 -39.89 -5.90
CA ARG A 67 10.90 -41.14 -5.47
C ARG A 67 9.86 -42.21 -5.09
N SER A 68 8.81 -41.82 -4.37
CA SER A 68 7.73 -42.72 -3.98
C SER A 68 6.92 -43.23 -5.18
N LEU A 69 6.69 -42.38 -6.19
CA LEU A 69 6.01 -42.76 -7.44
C LEU A 69 6.88 -43.68 -8.30
N LEU A 70 8.17 -43.37 -8.46
CA LEU A 70 9.14 -44.19 -9.20
C LEU A 70 9.29 -45.58 -8.57
N HIS A 71 9.42 -45.68 -7.25
CA HIS A 71 9.39 -46.96 -6.52
C HIS A 71 8.05 -47.70 -6.65
N GLY A 72 6.95 -46.96 -6.92
CA GLY A 72 5.64 -47.53 -7.25
C GLY A 72 5.52 -48.08 -8.68
N GLY A 73 6.53 -47.86 -9.53
CA GLY A 73 6.55 -48.35 -10.92
C GLY A 73 5.66 -47.54 -11.87
N VAL A 74 5.62 -46.21 -11.74
CA VAL A 74 4.91 -45.35 -12.71
C VAL A 74 5.65 -45.27 -14.05
N ASP A 75 4.93 -45.37 -15.17
CA ASP A 75 5.52 -45.27 -16.52
C ASP A 75 5.84 -43.82 -16.96
N VAL A 76 5.27 -42.81 -16.29
CA VAL A 76 5.39 -41.37 -16.62
C VAL A 76 5.27 -40.55 -15.32
N LEU A 77 6.08 -39.49 -15.18
CA LEU A 77 5.90 -38.47 -14.15
C LEU A 77 5.23 -37.23 -14.76
N LEU A 78 4.03 -36.86 -14.29
CA LEU A 78 3.30 -35.68 -14.76
C LEU A 78 3.32 -34.56 -13.72
N VAL A 79 4.01 -33.46 -14.04
CA VAL A 79 3.96 -32.20 -13.29
C VAL A 79 2.87 -31.32 -13.91
N GLU A 80 1.66 -31.35 -13.34
CA GLU A 80 0.48 -30.67 -13.91
C GLU A 80 -0.08 -29.53 -13.07
N THR A 81 -0.99 -28.75 -13.69
CA THR A 81 -1.71 -27.63 -13.07
C THR A 81 -0.75 -26.57 -12.51
N VAL A 82 0.32 -26.31 -13.27
CA VAL A 82 1.35 -25.35 -12.88
C VAL A 82 0.83 -23.93 -13.06
N PHE A 83 0.45 -23.31 -11.95
CA PHE A 83 0.13 -21.88 -11.86
C PHE A 83 1.36 -20.98 -11.71
N ASP A 84 2.44 -21.52 -11.14
CA ASP A 84 3.72 -20.85 -10.91
C ASP A 84 4.88 -21.74 -11.39
N SER A 85 5.66 -21.23 -12.34
CA SER A 85 6.80 -21.92 -12.91
C SER A 85 7.95 -22.11 -11.93
N ALA A 86 8.08 -21.31 -10.87
CA ALA A 86 9.10 -21.56 -9.84
C ALA A 86 8.89 -22.93 -9.15
N ASN A 87 7.64 -23.29 -8.88
CA ASN A 87 7.28 -24.59 -8.32
C ASN A 87 7.55 -25.73 -9.31
N ALA A 88 7.28 -25.52 -10.61
CA ALA A 88 7.66 -26.49 -11.64
C ALA A 88 9.18 -26.63 -11.78
N LYS A 89 9.96 -25.54 -11.68
CA LYS A 89 11.42 -25.62 -11.66
C LYS A 89 11.92 -26.42 -10.46
N ALA A 90 11.34 -26.25 -9.27
CA ALA A 90 11.65 -27.06 -8.09
C ALA A 90 11.33 -28.55 -8.30
N ALA A 91 10.15 -28.86 -8.85
CA ALA A 91 9.75 -30.24 -9.15
C ALA A 91 10.66 -30.90 -10.21
N LEU A 92 10.95 -30.19 -11.31
CA LEU A 92 11.83 -30.68 -12.38
C LEU A 92 13.27 -30.85 -11.88
N PHE A 93 13.78 -29.93 -11.05
CA PHE A 93 15.08 -30.05 -10.40
C PHE A 93 15.15 -31.30 -9.52
N ALA A 94 14.12 -31.53 -8.70
CA ALA A 94 14.04 -32.72 -7.84
C ALA A 94 14.00 -34.02 -8.65
N ILE A 95 13.19 -34.08 -9.71
CA ILE A 95 13.09 -35.26 -10.59
C ILE A 95 14.42 -35.54 -11.30
N ARG A 96 15.08 -34.51 -11.85
CA ARG A 96 16.38 -34.65 -12.50
C ARG A 96 17.48 -35.08 -11.53
N ALA A 97 17.48 -34.55 -10.30
CA ALA A 97 18.39 -35.00 -9.25
C ALA A 97 18.18 -36.48 -8.90
N LEU A 98 16.94 -36.99 -8.84
CA LEU A 98 16.68 -38.42 -8.59
C LEU A 98 17.23 -39.33 -9.70
N PHE A 99 17.11 -38.94 -10.98
CA PHE A 99 17.67 -39.70 -12.09
C PHE A 99 19.21 -39.62 -12.14
N GLU A 100 19.81 -38.47 -11.84
CA GLU A 100 21.26 -38.28 -11.88
C GLU A 100 21.98 -38.86 -10.65
N ASP A 101 21.38 -38.75 -9.45
CA ASP A 101 22.07 -38.95 -8.17
C ASP A 101 21.67 -40.27 -7.45
N GLU A 102 20.57 -40.96 -7.83
CA GLU A 102 20.05 -42.17 -7.14
C GLU A 102 19.97 -43.47 -7.97
N ASP A 103 20.50 -43.51 -9.21
CA ASP A 103 20.52 -44.72 -10.09
C ASP A 103 19.12 -45.34 -10.34
N LEU A 104 18.10 -44.48 -10.37
CA LEU A 104 16.70 -44.83 -10.68
C LEU A 104 16.45 -44.81 -12.19
N GLU A 105 15.61 -45.74 -12.68
CA GLU A 105 15.26 -45.82 -14.10
C GLU A 105 14.52 -44.54 -14.56
N GLU A 106 15.05 -43.88 -15.60
CA GLU A 106 14.48 -42.64 -16.12
C GLU A 106 13.18 -42.91 -16.88
N VAL A 107 12.08 -42.31 -16.41
CA VAL A 107 10.77 -42.35 -17.06
C VAL A 107 10.44 -40.99 -17.68
N PRO A 108 9.66 -40.94 -18.79
CA PRO A 108 9.26 -39.69 -19.42
C PRO A 108 8.61 -38.70 -18.43
N VAL A 109 9.11 -37.46 -18.43
CA VAL A 109 8.54 -36.36 -17.66
C VAL A 109 7.59 -35.55 -18.54
N PHE A 110 6.34 -35.42 -18.11
CA PHE A 110 5.32 -34.59 -18.74
C PHE A 110 5.10 -33.33 -17.90
N LEU A 111 4.88 -32.19 -18.56
CA LEU A 111 4.70 -30.90 -17.90
C LEU A 111 3.44 -30.19 -18.42
N SER A 112 2.58 -29.69 -17.53
CA SER A 112 1.36 -28.96 -17.93
C SER A 112 1.14 -27.71 -17.10
N GLY A 113 1.10 -26.56 -17.78
CA GLY A 113 0.79 -25.26 -17.20
C GLY A 113 -0.71 -24.94 -17.24
N THR A 114 -1.13 -23.99 -16.40
CA THR A 114 -2.50 -23.47 -16.41
C THR A 114 -2.51 -21.97 -16.67
N ILE A 115 -3.03 -21.59 -17.85
CA ILE A 115 -3.34 -20.20 -18.20
C ILE A 115 -4.68 -19.84 -17.55
N VAL A 116 -4.72 -18.75 -16.80
CA VAL A 116 -5.86 -18.42 -15.93
C VAL A 116 -7.00 -17.68 -16.65
N ASP A 117 -6.69 -16.95 -17.72
CA ASP A 117 -7.64 -16.15 -18.48
C ASP A 117 -7.21 -15.94 -19.95
N MET A 118 -7.96 -15.11 -20.69
CA MET A 118 -7.67 -14.80 -22.10
C MET A 118 -6.47 -13.86 -22.33
N SER A 119 -5.75 -13.40 -21.29
CA SER A 119 -4.47 -12.71 -21.45
C SER A 119 -3.34 -13.63 -21.91
N GLY A 120 -3.54 -14.95 -21.84
CA GLY A 120 -2.54 -15.94 -22.22
C GLY A 120 -1.44 -16.16 -21.17
N ARG A 121 -1.68 -15.75 -19.92
CA ARG A 121 -0.70 -15.81 -18.83
C ARG A 121 -1.06 -16.85 -17.76
N THR A 122 -0.02 -17.41 -17.14
CA THR A 122 -0.12 -18.15 -15.87
C THR A 122 -0.50 -17.20 -14.72
N LEU A 123 -0.80 -17.75 -13.53
CA LEU A 123 -1.04 -16.92 -12.34
C LEU A 123 0.21 -16.10 -11.94
N SER A 124 1.41 -16.63 -12.22
CA SER A 124 2.69 -15.91 -12.10
C SER A 124 2.97 -14.91 -13.25
N GLY A 125 2.02 -14.67 -14.15
CA GLY A 125 2.11 -13.64 -15.20
C GLY A 125 2.92 -14.03 -16.44
N GLN A 126 3.42 -15.26 -16.55
CA GLN A 126 4.22 -15.73 -17.70
C GLN A 126 3.36 -16.16 -18.88
N THR A 127 3.80 -15.87 -20.11
CA THR A 127 3.18 -16.40 -21.34
C THR A 127 3.58 -17.86 -21.58
N GLY A 128 2.89 -18.56 -22.47
CA GLY A 128 3.21 -19.94 -22.84
C GLY A 128 4.64 -20.13 -23.38
N GLU A 129 5.18 -19.15 -24.11
CA GLU A 129 6.56 -19.17 -24.62
C GLU A 129 7.59 -18.98 -23.49
N ALA A 130 7.33 -18.05 -22.56
CA ALA A 130 8.17 -17.85 -21.38
C ALA A 130 8.15 -19.07 -20.45
N PHE A 131 7.02 -19.76 -20.35
CA PHE A 131 6.88 -21.03 -19.65
C PHE A 131 7.77 -22.12 -20.30
N LEU A 132 7.69 -22.30 -21.63
CA LEU A 132 8.55 -23.26 -22.36
C LEU A 132 10.05 -22.99 -22.12
N VAL A 133 10.49 -21.73 -22.18
CA VAL A 133 11.91 -21.37 -21.98
C VAL A 133 12.34 -21.63 -20.53
N SER A 134 11.55 -21.20 -19.55
CA SER A 134 11.91 -21.31 -18.11
C SER A 134 11.85 -22.73 -17.53
N THR A 135 11.29 -23.68 -18.27
CA THR A 135 11.22 -25.11 -17.89
C THR A 135 12.00 -26.05 -18.82
N LYS A 136 12.68 -25.53 -19.86
CA LYS A 136 13.43 -26.31 -20.86
C LYS A 136 14.45 -27.27 -20.23
N GLN A 137 15.10 -26.86 -19.13
CA GLN A 137 16.09 -27.65 -18.38
C GLN A 137 15.52 -28.92 -17.72
N GLY A 138 14.20 -29.04 -17.59
CA GLY A 138 13.56 -30.28 -17.17
C GLY A 138 13.54 -31.36 -18.24
N GLU A 139 13.88 -31.01 -19.49
CA GLU A 139 13.80 -31.86 -20.69
C GLU A 139 12.48 -32.65 -20.76
N PRO A 140 11.31 -31.98 -20.70
CA PRO A 140 10.03 -32.67 -20.69
C PRO A 140 9.79 -33.37 -22.04
N TYR A 141 9.42 -34.65 -22.00
CA TYR A 141 9.08 -35.43 -23.20
C TYR A 141 7.82 -34.88 -23.88
N ALA A 142 6.88 -34.38 -23.06
CA ALA A 142 5.69 -33.69 -23.52
C ALA A 142 5.35 -32.50 -22.61
N VAL A 143 4.97 -31.37 -23.21
CA VAL A 143 4.67 -30.10 -22.53
C VAL A 143 3.37 -29.50 -23.06
N GLY A 144 2.59 -28.83 -22.21
CA GLY A 144 1.31 -28.28 -22.68
C GLY A 144 0.49 -27.55 -21.64
N LEU A 145 -0.83 -27.51 -21.85
CA LEU A 145 -1.77 -26.79 -20.99
C LEU A 145 -2.95 -27.67 -20.52
N ASN A 146 -3.40 -27.40 -19.30
CA ASN A 146 -4.56 -28.04 -18.69
C ASN A 146 -5.39 -27.08 -17.82
N CYS A 147 -6.64 -27.49 -17.57
CA CYS A 147 -7.59 -26.79 -16.71
C CYS A 147 -7.87 -25.33 -17.12
N ALA A 148 -8.58 -24.59 -16.25
CA ALA A 148 -9.07 -23.21 -16.40
C ALA A 148 -9.93 -22.95 -17.65
N LEU A 149 -9.33 -22.98 -18.84
CA LEU A 149 -9.95 -22.67 -20.13
C LEU A 149 -10.67 -23.87 -20.76
N GLY A 150 -11.70 -23.57 -21.56
CA GLY A 150 -12.34 -24.55 -22.44
C GLY A 150 -11.52 -24.79 -23.71
N ALA A 151 -11.82 -25.88 -24.44
CA ALA A 151 -11.05 -26.28 -25.63
C ALA A 151 -10.96 -25.21 -26.74
N ARG A 152 -11.99 -24.37 -26.87
CA ARG A 152 -12.00 -23.24 -27.81
C ARG A 152 -11.00 -22.15 -27.42
N ASP A 153 -10.92 -21.88 -26.12
CA ASP A 153 -10.24 -20.72 -25.53
C ASP A 153 -8.77 -21.03 -25.28
N MET A 154 -8.44 -22.30 -24.98
CA MET A 154 -7.07 -22.81 -24.84
C MET A 154 -6.33 -22.96 -26.18
N ARG A 155 -7.06 -23.09 -27.30
CA ARG A 155 -6.50 -23.32 -28.64
C ARG A 155 -5.38 -22.35 -29.05
N PRO A 156 -5.54 -21.00 -29.02
CA PRO A 156 -4.51 -20.08 -29.50
C PRO A 156 -3.19 -20.22 -28.73
N PHE A 157 -3.25 -20.54 -27.44
CA PHE A 157 -2.06 -20.69 -26.60
C PHE A 157 -1.34 -22.02 -26.87
N ILE A 158 -2.09 -23.11 -27.10
CA ILE A 158 -1.53 -24.38 -27.58
C ILE A 158 -0.90 -24.23 -28.97
N GLU A 159 -1.54 -23.47 -29.86
CA GLU A 159 -1.02 -23.18 -31.20
C GLU A 159 0.29 -22.38 -31.12
N ALA A 160 0.35 -21.35 -30.27
CA ALA A 160 1.58 -20.61 -29.97
C ALA A 160 2.69 -21.53 -29.42
N MET A 161 2.43 -22.27 -28.34
CA MET A 161 3.41 -23.20 -27.74
C MET A 161 3.91 -24.25 -28.74
N SER A 162 3.05 -24.76 -29.62
CA SER A 162 3.42 -25.74 -30.64
C SER A 162 4.41 -25.21 -31.68
N ASN A 163 4.46 -23.90 -31.91
CA ASN A 163 5.42 -23.28 -32.84
C ASN A 163 6.82 -23.07 -32.23
N PHE A 164 6.95 -23.12 -30.90
CA PHE A 164 8.20 -22.85 -30.17
C PHE A 164 8.75 -24.05 -29.37
N SER A 165 7.98 -25.13 -29.23
CA SER A 165 8.40 -26.35 -28.52
C SER A 165 9.09 -27.36 -29.44
N SER A 166 10.12 -28.04 -28.93
CA SER A 166 10.68 -29.26 -29.53
C SER A 166 10.11 -30.56 -28.93
N SER A 167 9.41 -30.47 -27.80
CA SER A 167 8.72 -31.57 -27.11
C SER A 167 7.31 -31.79 -27.67
N LEU A 168 6.73 -32.98 -27.43
CA LEU A 168 5.33 -33.27 -27.78
C LEU A 168 4.37 -32.31 -27.07
N ILE A 169 3.26 -31.95 -27.70
CA ILE A 169 2.28 -31.01 -27.13
C ILE A 169 1.14 -31.74 -26.42
N LEU A 170 0.94 -31.43 -25.14
CA LEU A 170 -0.19 -31.89 -24.33
C LEU A 170 -1.33 -30.84 -24.35
N CYS A 171 -2.57 -31.29 -24.34
CA CYS A 171 -3.73 -30.42 -24.22
C CYS A 171 -4.91 -31.19 -23.62
N TYR A 172 -5.33 -30.81 -22.41
CA TYR A 172 -6.50 -31.40 -21.75
C TYR A 172 -7.35 -30.29 -21.09
N PRO A 173 -8.20 -29.61 -21.91
CA PRO A 173 -9.00 -28.48 -21.48
C PRO A 173 -10.28 -28.90 -20.76
N ASN A 174 -10.90 -27.95 -20.05
CA ASN A 174 -12.19 -28.19 -19.39
C ASN A 174 -13.33 -28.39 -20.40
N ALA A 175 -14.28 -29.27 -20.05
CA ALA A 175 -15.43 -29.63 -20.87
C ALA A 175 -16.56 -28.57 -20.88
N GLY A 176 -16.19 -27.33 -21.22
CA GLY A 176 -17.02 -26.14 -21.07
C GLY A 176 -16.78 -25.41 -19.74
N ILE A 177 -17.13 -24.12 -19.71
CA ILE A 177 -16.99 -23.29 -18.50
C ILE A 177 -18.02 -23.77 -17.47
N LEU A 178 -17.55 -24.16 -16.29
CA LEU A 178 -18.35 -24.53 -15.13
C LEU A 178 -19.12 -23.32 -14.59
N TYR A 179 -20.36 -23.14 -15.07
CA TYR A 179 -21.38 -22.35 -14.37
C TYR A 179 -21.90 -23.13 -13.15
N LEU A 180 -21.05 -23.31 -12.15
CA LEU A 180 -21.44 -23.85 -10.84
C LEU A 180 -21.50 -22.71 -9.81
N ASN A 181 -22.70 -22.16 -9.64
CA ASN A 181 -23.05 -21.37 -8.46
C ASN A 181 -23.06 -22.29 -7.23
N PHE A 182 -21.89 -22.50 -6.62
CA PHE A 182 -21.79 -22.99 -5.25
C PHE A 182 -21.00 -22.00 -4.41
N SER A 183 -21.71 -21.42 -3.45
CA SER A 183 -21.14 -20.65 -2.35
C SER A 183 -20.28 -21.55 -1.47
N CYS A 184 -18.97 -21.56 -1.73
CA CYS A 184 -17.95 -21.96 -0.76
C CYS A 184 -16.85 -20.90 -0.79
N THR A 185 -16.95 -19.93 0.12
CA THR A 185 -16.02 -18.80 0.27
C THR A 185 -14.68 -19.24 0.85
N SER A 186 -13.89 -19.93 0.03
CA SER A 186 -12.47 -20.18 0.28
C SER A 186 -11.67 -18.95 -0.12
N LEU A 187 -11.60 -17.98 0.80
CA LEU A 187 -10.85 -16.73 0.65
C LEU A 187 -9.34 -17.00 0.51
N PHE A 188 -8.82 -16.99 -0.73
CA PHE A 188 -7.41 -16.72 -0.95
C PHE A 188 -7.14 -15.25 -0.61
N LYS A 189 -6.51 -15.03 0.56
CA LYS A 189 -6.04 -13.71 0.96
C LYS A 189 -4.73 -13.42 0.26
N ILE A 190 -4.64 -12.21 -0.29
CA ILE A 190 -3.36 -11.57 -0.61
C ILE A 190 -2.53 -11.52 0.68
N PHE A 191 -1.38 -12.17 0.67
CA PHE A 191 -0.34 -11.97 1.68
C PHE A 191 0.38 -10.66 1.38
N VAL A 192 0.38 -9.74 2.34
CA VAL A 192 1.29 -8.58 2.36
C VAL A 192 2.08 -8.66 3.66
N LEU A 193 3.40 -8.80 3.54
CA LEU A 193 4.35 -8.94 4.64
C LEU A 193 5.41 -7.84 4.57
N ASN A 194 5.70 -7.27 5.76
CA ASN A 194 6.80 -6.38 6.11
C ASN A 194 7.19 -6.77 7.56
N LEU A 195 8.46 -6.80 8.03
CA LEU A 195 9.75 -6.55 7.38
C LEU A 195 10.03 -5.10 6.90
N ASP A 196 10.58 -4.23 7.76
CA ASP A 196 10.68 -2.76 7.53
C ASP A 196 12.07 -2.15 7.80
N ALA A 197 13.16 -2.92 7.61
CA ALA A 197 14.52 -2.37 7.56
C ALA A 197 15.23 -2.77 6.25
N MET A 198 15.19 -4.06 5.92
CA MET A 198 15.65 -4.56 4.62
C MET A 198 14.73 -4.15 3.45
N ILE A 199 13.41 -4.03 3.63
CA ILE A 199 12.51 -3.59 2.54
C ILE A 199 12.82 -2.17 2.09
N LEU A 200 13.23 -1.25 2.95
CA LEU A 200 13.57 0.11 2.50
C LEU A 200 14.79 0.14 1.56
N LEU A 201 15.73 -0.80 1.70
CA LEU A 201 16.83 -1.00 0.75
C LEU A 201 16.37 -1.77 -0.51
N LEU A 202 15.60 -2.85 -0.33
CA LEU A 202 15.18 -3.74 -1.43
C LEU A 202 14.11 -3.11 -2.32
N GLN A 203 13.22 -2.29 -1.77
CA GLN A 203 12.20 -1.52 -2.51
C GLN A 203 12.88 -0.44 -3.34
N ALA A 204 13.86 0.29 -2.78
CA ALA A 204 14.69 1.21 -3.54
C ALA A 204 15.46 0.50 -4.67
N ALA A 205 15.96 -0.72 -4.44
CA ALA A 205 16.60 -1.53 -5.47
C ALA A 205 15.61 -2.05 -6.53
N ILE A 206 14.34 -2.33 -6.18
CA ILE A 206 13.25 -2.63 -7.12
C ILE A 206 12.89 -1.39 -7.95
N ASP A 207 12.84 -0.20 -7.35
CA ASP A 207 12.57 1.05 -8.07
C ASP A 207 13.75 1.40 -9.01
N VAL A 208 14.99 1.11 -8.63
CA VAL A 208 16.17 1.18 -9.53
C VAL A 208 16.06 0.18 -10.68
N ALA A 209 15.68 -1.08 -10.41
CA ALA A 209 15.48 -2.11 -11.43
C ALA A 209 14.35 -1.72 -12.41
N ARG A 210 13.21 -1.22 -11.91
CA ARG A 210 12.11 -0.71 -12.73
C ARG A 210 12.56 0.47 -13.59
N GLY A 211 13.25 1.44 -12.98
CA GLY A 211 13.80 2.59 -13.70
C GLY A 211 14.81 2.21 -14.79
N GLN A 212 15.61 1.15 -14.60
CA GLN A 212 16.49 0.65 -15.67
C GLN A 212 15.71 0.05 -16.83
N VAL A 213 14.65 -0.75 -16.58
CA VAL A 213 13.79 -1.31 -17.63
C VAL A 213 13.02 -0.21 -18.38
N GLU A 214 12.48 0.77 -17.68
CA GLU A 214 11.79 1.94 -18.26
C GLU A 214 12.74 2.77 -19.15
N ASN A 215 14.02 2.87 -18.77
CA ASN A 215 15.08 3.49 -19.59
C ASN A 215 15.70 2.54 -20.65
N GLY A 216 15.08 1.39 -20.91
CA GLY A 216 15.40 0.51 -22.05
C GLY A 216 16.33 -0.67 -21.77
N ALA A 217 16.61 -1.01 -20.51
CA ALA A 217 17.35 -2.24 -20.18
C ALA A 217 16.54 -3.49 -20.54
N MET A 218 17.07 -4.31 -21.45
CA MET A 218 16.47 -5.58 -21.88
C MET A 218 16.85 -6.78 -20.98
N VAL A 219 17.88 -6.61 -20.16
CA VAL A 219 18.37 -7.56 -19.15
C VAL A 219 18.85 -6.72 -17.97
N LEU A 220 18.57 -7.16 -16.74
CA LEU A 220 19.04 -6.52 -15.51
C LEU A 220 20.25 -7.28 -14.98
N ASP A 221 21.34 -6.55 -14.69
CA ASP A 221 22.47 -7.07 -13.93
C ASP A 221 22.22 -6.92 -12.43
N VAL A 222 22.64 -7.91 -11.65
CA VAL A 222 22.37 -8.00 -10.21
C VAL A 222 23.64 -8.47 -9.52
N ASN A 223 24.18 -7.65 -8.64
CA ASN A 223 25.38 -7.93 -7.87
C ASN A 223 25.13 -7.62 -6.37
N MET A 224 25.55 -8.52 -5.49
CA MET A 224 25.41 -8.43 -4.03
C MET A 224 26.74 -8.73 -3.30
N ASP A 225 27.87 -8.63 -4.00
CA ASP A 225 29.21 -8.89 -3.46
C ASP A 225 29.73 -7.68 -2.66
N ASP A 226 29.51 -7.70 -1.34
CA ASP A 226 30.17 -6.80 -0.38
C ASP A 226 30.62 -7.59 0.86
N GLY A 227 31.73 -7.19 1.48
CA GLY A 227 32.26 -7.85 2.68
C GLY A 227 31.38 -7.75 3.93
N LEU A 228 30.32 -6.95 3.88
CA LEU A 228 29.30 -6.76 4.92
C LEU A 228 27.98 -7.50 4.62
N LEU A 229 27.88 -8.23 3.50
CA LEU A 229 26.68 -8.96 3.08
C LEU A 229 26.90 -10.48 3.03
N ASP A 230 25.89 -11.27 3.40
CA ASP A 230 25.80 -12.67 2.97
C ASP A 230 25.35 -12.66 1.50
N GLY A 231 26.32 -12.61 0.58
CA GLY A 231 26.09 -12.54 -0.86
C GLY A 231 25.08 -13.57 -1.36
N PRO A 232 25.26 -14.88 -1.12
CA PRO A 232 24.29 -15.93 -1.47
C PRO A 232 22.87 -15.70 -0.93
N TYR A 233 22.70 -15.35 0.34
CA TYR A 233 21.38 -15.10 0.93
C TYR A 233 20.74 -13.81 0.39
N THR A 234 21.51 -12.73 0.26
CA THR A 234 21.04 -11.42 -0.20
C THR A 234 20.68 -11.48 -1.68
N MET A 235 21.51 -12.14 -2.50
CA MET A 235 21.22 -12.48 -3.89
C MET A 235 19.94 -13.30 -3.97
N SER A 236 19.82 -14.39 -3.21
CA SER A 236 18.60 -15.21 -3.16
C SER A 236 17.34 -14.44 -2.77
N LYS A 237 17.43 -13.48 -1.84
CA LYS A 237 16.30 -12.69 -1.32
C LYS A 237 15.89 -11.55 -2.26
N PHE A 238 16.84 -10.86 -2.87
CA PHE A 238 16.56 -9.85 -3.90
C PHE A 238 16.09 -10.51 -5.20
N LEU A 239 16.78 -11.57 -5.66
CA LEU A 239 16.26 -12.42 -6.72
C LEU A 239 14.86 -12.91 -6.33
N ARG A 240 14.57 -13.47 -5.15
CA ARG A 240 13.19 -13.86 -4.77
C ARG A 240 12.10 -12.80 -4.97
N LEU A 241 12.42 -11.51 -4.77
CA LEU A 241 11.50 -10.40 -5.01
C LEU A 241 11.27 -10.11 -6.52
N ILE A 242 12.03 -10.79 -7.40
CA ILE A 242 12.07 -10.63 -8.86
C ILE A 242 11.92 -12.01 -9.60
N THR A 243 12.30 -13.16 -9.00
CA THR A 243 12.41 -14.59 -9.46
C THR A 243 13.34 -15.48 -8.54
N THR A 244 12.98 -16.70 -8.11
CA THR A 244 13.70 -17.51 -7.05
C THR A 244 14.51 -18.74 -7.59
N GLU A 245 15.52 -19.37 -6.97
CA GLU A 245 16.49 -19.16 -5.84
C GLU A 245 17.71 -20.13 -6.06
N PRO A 246 19.01 -19.77 -5.84
CA PRO A 246 20.12 -20.69 -6.19
C PRO A 246 21.42 -20.78 -5.31
N ASP A 247 22.38 -21.55 -5.89
CA ASP A 247 23.81 -21.86 -5.56
C ASP A 247 24.01 -23.01 -4.52
N VAL A 248 25.10 -23.82 -4.47
CA VAL A 248 26.46 -23.74 -5.06
C VAL A 248 26.99 -25.10 -5.61
N ALA A 249 27.16 -25.25 -6.94
CA ALA A 249 27.95 -26.30 -7.63
C ALA A 249 28.11 -25.96 -9.14
N LYS A 250 28.74 -24.81 -9.41
CA LYS A 250 28.20 -23.83 -10.37
C LYS A 250 27.88 -24.33 -11.79
N ALA A 251 28.79 -24.93 -12.56
CA ALA A 251 28.48 -25.26 -13.97
C ALA A 251 27.33 -26.27 -14.16
N ARG A 252 27.35 -27.40 -13.44
CA ARG A 252 26.25 -28.39 -13.49
C ARG A 252 24.98 -27.85 -12.84
N LEU A 253 25.13 -27.05 -11.78
CA LEU A 253 24.00 -26.46 -11.07
C LEU A 253 23.27 -25.38 -11.90
N ILE A 254 24.01 -24.51 -12.59
CA ILE A 254 23.49 -23.52 -13.55
C ILE A 254 22.73 -24.26 -14.68
N LYS A 255 23.24 -25.41 -15.16
CA LYS A 255 22.51 -26.26 -16.11
C LYS A 255 21.21 -26.83 -15.51
N ARG A 256 21.24 -27.42 -14.30
CA ARG A 256 20.05 -27.91 -13.58
C ARG A 256 19.03 -26.77 -13.31
N TYR A 257 19.48 -25.52 -13.16
CA TYR A 257 18.61 -24.33 -13.01
C TYR A 257 18.16 -23.68 -14.34
N GLY A 258 18.81 -23.97 -15.46
CA GLY A 258 18.48 -23.42 -16.78
C GLY A 258 18.83 -21.93 -16.96
N ALA A 259 20.05 -21.51 -16.61
CA ALA A 259 20.54 -20.14 -16.80
C ALA A 259 21.78 -20.09 -17.71
N ALA A 260 22.05 -18.92 -18.31
CA ALA A 260 23.25 -18.65 -19.08
C ALA A 260 24.47 -18.34 -18.18
N VAL A 261 25.68 -18.42 -18.72
CA VAL A 261 26.95 -18.22 -17.99
C VAL A 261 27.83 -17.17 -18.64
N VAL A 262 28.46 -16.31 -17.82
CA VAL A 262 29.49 -15.34 -18.24
C VAL A 262 30.87 -15.87 -17.82
N VAL A 263 31.84 -15.84 -18.74
CA VAL A 263 33.22 -16.27 -18.54
C VAL A 263 34.14 -15.05 -18.57
N MET A 264 34.66 -14.65 -17.42
CA MET A 264 35.57 -13.52 -17.25
C MET A 264 36.98 -13.86 -17.77
N ALA A 265 37.69 -12.89 -18.36
CA ALA A 265 39.09 -13.05 -18.77
C ALA A 265 40.05 -12.96 -17.57
N PHE A 266 39.96 -13.92 -16.66
CA PHE A 266 40.74 -14.02 -15.43
C PHE A 266 41.29 -15.45 -15.32
N ASP A 267 42.58 -15.61 -15.03
CA ASP A 267 43.19 -16.93 -14.83
C ASP A 267 44.10 -16.98 -13.58
N GLU A 268 44.96 -18.00 -13.48
CA GLU A 268 45.84 -18.18 -12.32
C GLU A 268 46.92 -17.09 -12.18
N GLU A 269 47.23 -16.34 -13.24
CA GLU A 269 48.16 -15.20 -13.18
C GLU A 269 47.43 -13.87 -12.92
N GLY A 270 46.09 -13.84 -13.02
CA GLY A 270 45.23 -12.75 -12.57
C GLY A 270 44.33 -12.16 -13.64
N GLN A 271 44.06 -10.86 -13.53
CA GLN A 271 43.17 -10.13 -14.43
C GLN A 271 43.88 -9.75 -15.74
N ALA A 272 43.31 -10.13 -16.88
CA ALA A 272 43.87 -9.80 -18.18
C ALA A 272 43.87 -8.28 -18.46
N ALA A 273 45.05 -7.66 -18.55
CA ALA A 273 45.20 -6.22 -18.81
C ALA A 273 45.52 -5.87 -20.28
N GLU A 274 46.42 -6.63 -20.92
CA GLU A 274 46.87 -6.39 -22.29
C GLU A 274 46.04 -7.13 -23.34
N THR A 275 46.01 -6.63 -24.59
CA THR A 275 45.26 -7.22 -25.72
C THR A 275 45.50 -8.72 -25.88
N GLN A 276 46.77 -9.13 -25.84
CA GLN A 276 47.14 -10.52 -26.10
C GLN A 276 46.72 -11.44 -24.94
N MET A 277 46.93 -11.01 -23.69
CA MET A 277 46.50 -11.77 -22.51
C MET A 277 44.97 -11.92 -22.45
N LYS A 278 44.22 -10.86 -22.79
CA LYS A 278 42.74 -10.91 -22.92
C LYS A 278 42.30 -11.91 -23.98
N TYR A 279 42.99 -11.95 -25.12
CA TYR A 279 42.72 -12.91 -26.19
C TYR A 279 43.08 -14.34 -25.78
N ASP A 280 44.26 -14.54 -25.21
CA ASP A 280 44.81 -15.85 -24.87
C ASP A 280 43.97 -16.54 -23.79
N ILE A 281 43.51 -15.81 -22.76
CA ILE A 281 42.60 -16.36 -21.74
C ILE A 281 41.24 -16.72 -22.36
N CYS A 282 40.64 -15.83 -23.17
CA CYS A 282 39.40 -16.15 -23.88
C CYS A 282 39.56 -17.34 -24.86
N GLU A 283 40.67 -17.48 -25.59
CA GLU A 283 40.93 -18.61 -26.48
C GLU A 283 41.20 -19.90 -25.68
N ARG A 284 41.94 -19.82 -24.57
CA ARG A 284 42.20 -20.94 -23.64
C ARG A 284 40.91 -21.45 -23.03
N SER A 285 40.05 -20.57 -22.51
CA SER A 285 38.71 -20.91 -22.01
C SER A 285 37.83 -21.48 -23.13
N TYR A 286 37.85 -20.91 -24.34
CA TYR A 286 37.14 -21.48 -25.49
C TYR A 286 37.69 -22.85 -25.97
N ARG A 287 38.95 -23.19 -25.68
CA ARG A 287 39.54 -24.48 -26.06
C ARG A 287 39.42 -25.57 -24.99
N CYS A 288 39.46 -25.19 -23.72
CA CYS A 288 39.42 -26.12 -22.59
C CYS A 288 38.03 -26.13 -21.97
N GLU A 289 37.59 -24.98 -21.44
CA GLU A 289 36.34 -24.86 -20.68
C GLU A 289 35.11 -24.99 -21.56
N PHE A 290 35.07 -24.42 -22.76
CA PHE A 290 33.95 -24.59 -23.68
C PHE A 290 33.79 -26.05 -24.14
N ARG A 291 34.88 -26.83 -24.28
CA ARG A 291 34.77 -28.29 -24.54
C ARG A 291 34.30 -29.04 -23.29
N ILE A 292 34.78 -28.69 -22.10
CA ILE A 292 34.26 -29.28 -20.86
C ILE A 292 32.76 -28.96 -20.69
N LEU A 293 32.35 -27.71 -20.89
CA LEU A 293 30.97 -27.26 -20.80
C LEU A 293 30.09 -27.94 -21.86
N THR A 294 30.48 -27.95 -23.14
CA THR A 294 29.62 -28.46 -24.23
C THR A 294 29.72 -29.98 -24.46
N GLU A 295 30.89 -30.60 -24.27
CA GLU A 295 31.12 -32.04 -24.53
C GLU A 295 31.08 -32.90 -23.26
N GLU A 296 31.50 -32.40 -22.08
CA GLU A 296 31.50 -33.17 -20.82
C GLU A 296 30.32 -32.84 -19.89
N VAL A 297 29.80 -31.61 -19.92
CA VAL A 297 28.63 -31.16 -19.14
C VAL A 297 27.36 -31.03 -20.00
N GLY A 298 27.50 -30.95 -21.33
CA GLY A 298 26.38 -30.86 -22.28
C GLY A 298 25.62 -29.53 -22.21
N PHE A 299 26.31 -28.41 -22.01
CA PHE A 299 25.78 -27.05 -22.02
C PHE A 299 25.51 -26.56 -23.46
N ASP A 300 24.49 -25.72 -23.66
CA ASP A 300 24.19 -25.15 -24.99
C ASP A 300 25.23 -24.07 -25.35
N PRO A 301 25.90 -24.13 -26.52
CA PRO A 301 26.82 -23.10 -26.99
C PRO A 301 26.24 -21.67 -27.05
N TYR A 302 24.92 -21.52 -27.12
CA TYR A 302 24.25 -20.21 -27.14
C TYR A 302 24.10 -19.58 -25.76
N ASP A 303 24.26 -20.35 -24.68
CA ASP A 303 24.11 -19.91 -23.29
C ASP A 303 25.46 -19.50 -22.64
N ILE A 304 26.52 -19.31 -23.43
CA ILE A 304 27.88 -18.96 -22.97
C ILE A 304 28.28 -17.57 -23.51
N ILE A 305 28.55 -16.65 -22.59
CA ILE A 305 29.02 -15.27 -22.81
C ILE A 305 30.46 -15.14 -22.27
N PHE A 306 31.26 -14.22 -22.78
CA PHE A 306 32.63 -13.97 -22.32
C PHE A 306 32.91 -12.48 -22.18
N ASP A 307 33.54 -12.07 -21.08
CA ASP A 307 33.96 -10.70 -20.79
C ASP A 307 35.51 -10.56 -20.85
N PRO A 308 36.08 -9.80 -21.81
CA PRO A 308 37.52 -9.51 -21.88
C PRO A 308 38.08 -8.56 -20.79
N ASN A 309 37.28 -8.18 -19.78
CA ASN A 309 37.48 -7.13 -18.78
C ASN A 309 37.66 -5.73 -19.39
N ILE A 310 36.70 -4.82 -19.22
CA ILE A 310 36.96 -3.38 -19.42
C ILE A 310 37.66 -2.83 -18.18
N LEU A 311 38.79 -2.15 -18.38
CA LEU A 311 39.61 -1.57 -17.29
C LEU A 311 39.64 -0.04 -17.35
N THR A 312 39.88 0.61 -16.22
CA THR A 312 39.76 2.06 -16.05
C THR A 312 40.88 2.83 -16.75
N ILE A 313 40.52 3.75 -17.65
CA ILE A 313 41.44 4.74 -18.25
C ILE A 313 41.41 6.08 -17.48
N ALA A 314 42.29 7.03 -17.83
CA ALA A 314 42.36 8.37 -17.22
C ALA A 314 42.67 8.41 -15.71
N THR A 315 43.39 7.41 -15.21
CA THR A 315 43.76 7.27 -13.79
C THR A 315 44.99 8.11 -13.38
N GLY A 316 45.67 8.74 -14.33
CA GLY A 316 46.96 9.42 -14.11
C GLY A 316 48.18 8.47 -14.08
N MET A 317 48.00 7.20 -14.48
CA MET A 317 49.06 6.21 -14.62
C MET A 317 49.23 5.83 -16.10
N ASP A 318 50.46 5.96 -16.64
CA ASP A 318 50.76 5.70 -18.05
C ASP A 318 50.41 4.24 -18.47
N GLU A 319 50.58 3.31 -17.53
CA GLU A 319 50.28 1.88 -17.68
C GLU A 319 48.80 1.62 -18.03
N HIS A 320 47.89 2.50 -17.63
CA HIS A 320 46.45 2.39 -17.86
C HIS A 320 45.98 3.11 -19.14
N ALA A 321 46.83 3.93 -19.77
CA ALA A 321 46.43 4.80 -20.89
C ALA A 321 45.92 4.03 -22.12
N ASN A 322 46.41 2.80 -22.32
CA ASN A 322 46.06 1.97 -23.49
C ASN A 322 44.90 0.99 -23.25
N TYR A 323 44.34 0.88 -22.04
CA TYR A 323 43.37 -0.17 -21.70
C TYR A 323 42.10 -0.15 -22.57
N GLY A 324 41.62 1.04 -22.96
CA GLY A 324 40.48 1.18 -23.89
C GLY A 324 40.78 0.63 -25.28
N MET A 325 41.98 0.90 -25.81
CA MET A 325 42.45 0.33 -27.08
C MET A 325 42.65 -1.20 -26.97
N TYR A 326 43.25 -1.68 -25.88
CA TYR A 326 43.48 -3.10 -25.65
C TYR A 326 42.18 -3.91 -25.61
N PHE A 327 41.12 -3.37 -25.00
CA PHE A 327 39.80 -3.98 -25.04
C PHE A 327 39.21 -4.01 -26.46
N ILE A 328 39.24 -2.89 -27.18
CA ILE A 328 38.70 -2.78 -28.55
C ILE A 328 39.40 -3.74 -29.51
N ASP A 329 40.72 -3.90 -29.38
CA ASP A 329 41.50 -4.81 -30.21
C ASP A 329 41.28 -6.28 -29.82
N ALA A 330 41.19 -6.60 -28.52
CA ALA A 330 40.87 -7.95 -28.05
C ALA A 330 39.46 -8.36 -28.53
N THR A 331 38.47 -7.47 -28.38
CA THR A 331 37.10 -7.65 -28.91
C THR A 331 37.14 -7.96 -30.41
N ARG A 332 37.99 -7.29 -31.19
CA ARG A 332 38.13 -7.54 -32.62
C ARG A 332 38.78 -8.90 -32.92
N MET A 333 39.83 -9.28 -32.20
CA MET A 333 40.51 -10.58 -32.35
C MET A 333 39.56 -11.74 -32.00
N ILE A 334 38.75 -11.56 -30.96
CA ILE A 334 37.64 -12.43 -30.57
C ILE A 334 36.59 -12.51 -31.69
N ARG A 335 36.05 -11.36 -32.13
CA ARG A 335 34.99 -11.23 -33.14
C ARG A 335 35.35 -11.86 -34.49
N VAL A 336 36.63 -11.80 -34.89
CA VAL A 336 37.14 -12.45 -36.11
C VAL A 336 36.98 -13.98 -36.06
N ARG A 337 36.72 -14.58 -34.89
CA ARG A 337 36.35 -16.01 -34.75
C ARG A 337 34.99 -16.30 -34.10
N LYS A 338 34.40 -15.44 -33.25
CA LYS A 338 32.99 -15.52 -32.75
C LYS A 338 32.54 -14.26 -31.95
N ARG A 339 31.22 -14.05 -31.82
CA ARG A 339 30.53 -12.90 -31.15
C ARG A 339 30.61 -12.95 -29.61
N MET A 340 30.95 -11.85 -28.90
CA MET A 340 31.04 -11.74 -27.41
C MET A 340 30.60 -10.31 -26.91
N ARG A 341 30.38 -10.10 -25.58
CA ARG A 341 29.57 -8.99 -24.97
C ARG A 341 30.11 -8.53 -23.55
N GLU A 342 29.63 -7.43 -22.90
CA GLU A 342 29.98 -6.80 -21.55
C GLU A 342 31.10 -5.69 -21.48
N CYS A 343 31.29 -4.75 -20.48
CA CYS A 343 30.55 -4.13 -19.32
C CYS A 343 31.31 -2.87 -18.70
N CYS A 344 30.69 -1.70 -18.31
CA CYS A 344 31.35 -0.66 -17.43
C CYS A 344 30.46 0.47 -16.77
N VAL A 345 30.97 1.21 -15.74
CA VAL A 345 30.15 1.94 -14.71
C VAL A 345 30.40 3.49 -14.48
N ASN A 346 29.33 4.15 -13.99
CA ASN A 346 28.79 5.54 -14.07
C ASN A 346 29.54 6.82 -13.60
N GLY A 347 29.21 7.96 -14.23
CA GLY A 347 29.49 9.37 -13.87
C GLY A 347 29.19 10.34 -15.05
N ALA A 348 28.91 11.64 -14.84
CA ALA A 348 28.41 12.53 -15.91
C ALA A 348 29.33 12.68 -17.15
N VAL A 349 30.64 12.87 -16.96
CA VAL A 349 31.61 12.81 -18.08
C VAL A 349 31.71 11.40 -18.66
N ARG A 350 31.42 10.38 -17.85
CA ARG A 350 31.45 8.97 -18.27
C ARG A 350 30.28 8.59 -19.17
N GLU A 351 29.11 9.21 -19.10
CA GLU A 351 28.00 8.91 -20.05
C GLU A 351 28.38 9.20 -21.50
N ALA A 352 29.06 10.33 -21.72
CA ALA A 352 29.68 10.63 -23.00
C ALA A 352 30.81 9.64 -23.34
N MET A 353 31.66 9.27 -22.36
CA MET A 353 32.73 8.27 -22.59
C MET A 353 32.18 6.91 -22.98
N HIS A 354 31.13 6.43 -22.30
CA HIS A 354 30.43 5.20 -22.60
C HIS A 354 29.84 5.25 -24.00
N SER A 355 29.18 6.35 -24.38
CA SER A 355 28.60 6.51 -25.72
C SER A 355 29.64 6.39 -26.85
N VAL A 356 30.79 7.06 -26.72
CA VAL A 356 31.88 6.99 -27.71
C VAL A 356 32.56 5.62 -27.68
N PHE A 357 32.84 5.08 -26.50
CA PHE A 357 33.43 3.75 -26.33
C PHE A 357 32.54 2.66 -26.96
N LEU A 358 31.25 2.64 -26.66
CA LEU A 358 30.27 1.69 -27.20
C LEU A 358 30.19 1.78 -28.72
N TYR A 359 30.24 2.98 -29.31
CA TYR A 359 30.28 3.16 -30.77
C TYR A 359 31.45 2.42 -31.43
N TYR A 360 32.64 2.49 -30.82
CA TYR A 360 33.83 1.79 -31.32
C TYR A 360 33.86 0.31 -30.96
N ALA A 361 33.40 -0.07 -29.77
CA ALA A 361 33.32 -1.46 -29.32
C ALA A 361 32.29 -2.27 -30.13
N ILE A 362 31.10 -1.73 -30.40
CA ILE A 362 30.07 -2.36 -31.25
C ILE A 362 30.59 -2.56 -32.68
N LYS A 363 31.33 -1.59 -33.23
CA LYS A 363 32.02 -1.74 -34.53
C LYS A 363 33.13 -2.79 -34.50
N ALA A 364 33.86 -2.91 -33.40
CA ALA A 364 34.92 -3.91 -33.22
C ALA A 364 34.35 -5.33 -33.04
N GLY A 365 33.18 -5.44 -32.42
CA GLY A 365 32.46 -6.71 -32.31
C GLY A 365 31.66 -6.96 -31.04
N LEU A 366 31.39 -5.94 -30.22
CA LEU A 366 30.57 -6.06 -29.03
C LEU A 366 29.08 -6.25 -29.40
N ASP A 367 28.41 -7.26 -28.84
CA ASP A 367 26.98 -7.50 -29.13
C ASP A 367 25.99 -7.11 -27.98
N MET A 368 26.41 -6.96 -26.71
CA MET A 368 25.70 -6.26 -25.59
C MET A 368 26.71 -5.69 -24.59
N GLY A 369 26.24 -4.91 -23.62
CA GLY A 369 26.98 -4.61 -22.41
C GLY A 369 26.06 -4.06 -21.32
N ILE A 370 26.47 -4.16 -20.05
CA ILE A 370 25.86 -3.46 -18.93
C ILE A 370 26.18 -1.96 -19.07
N VAL A 371 25.14 -1.13 -19.24
CA VAL A 371 25.24 0.30 -19.61
C VAL A 371 24.18 1.14 -18.90
N ASN A 372 24.47 2.42 -18.68
CA ASN A 372 23.47 3.42 -18.28
C ASN A 372 23.01 4.20 -19.53
N ALA A 373 21.70 4.42 -19.71
CA ALA A 373 21.13 4.94 -20.95
C ALA A 373 20.93 6.46 -20.91
N GLY A 374 21.79 7.21 -21.61
CA GLY A 374 21.70 8.67 -21.78
C GLY A 374 22.89 9.20 -22.57
N ALA A 375 22.70 10.23 -23.41
CA ALA A 375 23.79 10.80 -24.22
C ALA A 375 23.60 12.30 -24.53
N LEU A 376 24.70 13.06 -24.47
CA LEU A 376 24.81 14.47 -24.86
C LEU A 376 25.94 14.66 -25.90
N PRO A 377 25.85 15.61 -26.86
CA PRO A 377 26.71 15.60 -28.05
C PRO A 377 28.10 16.25 -27.92
N ASP A 378 28.32 17.14 -26.94
CA ASP A 378 29.39 18.17 -27.02
C ASP A 378 30.79 17.72 -26.57
N LEU A 379 31.00 16.42 -26.33
CA LEU A 379 32.20 15.87 -25.66
C LEU A 379 33.09 14.95 -26.53
N LEU A 380 32.68 14.67 -27.77
CA LEU A 380 33.22 13.58 -28.61
C LEU A 380 34.75 13.56 -28.78
N ASN A 381 35.36 14.66 -29.21
CA ASN A 381 36.76 14.66 -29.66
C ASN A 381 37.75 14.38 -28.50
N LEU A 382 37.55 15.03 -27.35
CA LEU A 382 38.40 14.85 -26.16
C LEU A 382 38.37 13.40 -25.65
N ILE A 383 37.21 12.74 -25.81
CA ILE A 383 37.01 11.36 -25.42
C ILE A 383 37.68 10.40 -26.41
N GLU A 384 37.65 10.67 -27.72
CA GLU A 384 38.42 9.88 -28.68
C GLU A 384 39.93 9.98 -28.42
N ASP A 385 40.44 11.18 -28.13
CA ASP A 385 41.87 11.39 -27.89
C ASP A 385 42.33 10.68 -26.61
N LEU A 386 41.47 10.59 -25.60
CA LEU A 386 41.67 9.80 -24.38
C LEU A 386 41.56 8.29 -24.62
N LEU A 387 40.54 7.83 -25.37
CA LEU A 387 40.25 6.42 -25.61
C LEU A 387 41.32 5.73 -26.48
N PHE A 388 41.87 6.46 -27.45
CA PHE A 388 42.89 5.99 -28.38
C PHE A 388 44.30 6.48 -28.02
N ASN A 389 44.49 7.10 -26.85
CA ASN A 389 45.77 7.62 -26.36
C ASN A 389 46.51 8.49 -27.41
N ARG A 390 45.77 9.40 -28.07
CA ARG A 390 46.28 10.27 -29.16
C ARG A 390 46.93 11.55 -28.65
N ASP A 391 46.53 11.99 -27.46
CA ASP A 391 46.99 13.23 -26.82
C ASP A 391 47.49 12.88 -25.40
N PRO A 392 48.79 13.06 -25.08
CA PRO A 392 49.35 12.70 -23.78
C PRO A 392 48.75 13.53 -22.63
N ASP A 393 48.23 14.73 -22.91
CA ASP A 393 47.62 15.58 -21.89
C ASP A 393 46.09 15.32 -21.76
N ALA A 394 45.52 14.34 -22.49
CA ALA A 394 44.07 14.09 -22.51
C ALA A 394 43.50 13.84 -21.11
N THR A 395 44.25 13.15 -20.24
CA THR A 395 43.86 12.91 -18.85
C THR A 395 43.73 14.21 -18.05
N GLU A 396 44.67 15.15 -18.21
CA GLU A 396 44.65 16.44 -17.52
C GLU A 396 43.55 17.36 -18.08
N LYS A 397 43.39 17.39 -19.41
CA LYS A 397 42.31 18.12 -20.10
C LYS A 397 40.93 17.61 -19.67
N MET A 398 40.75 16.30 -19.52
CA MET A 398 39.50 15.71 -19.03
C MET A 398 39.27 15.96 -17.54
N LEU A 399 40.32 15.94 -16.70
CA LEU A 399 40.24 16.35 -15.29
C LEU A 399 39.84 17.82 -15.11
N ILE A 400 40.41 18.73 -15.91
CA ILE A 400 40.03 20.16 -15.92
C ILE A 400 38.57 20.30 -16.33
N MET A 401 38.15 19.64 -17.43
CA MET A 401 36.76 19.69 -17.89
C MET A 401 35.78 19.09 -16.88
N ALA A 402 36.15 18.02 -16.16
CA ALA A 402 35.36 17.46 -15.07
C ALA A 402 35.26 18.41 -13.86
N GLN A 403 36.27 19.24 -13.59
CA GLN A 403 36.22 20.30 -12.58
C GLN A 403 35.35 21.48 -13.03
N GLU A 404 35.35 21.82 -14.32
CA GLU A 404 34.49 22.87 -14.89
C GLU A 404 33.02 22.43 -14.96
N MET A 405 32.73 21.20 -15.38
CA MET A 405 31.38 20.63 -15.34
C MET A 405 30.83 20.50 -13.90
N LYS A 406 31.69 20.21 -12.91
CA LYS A 406 31.35 20.31 -11.48
C LYS A 406 30.99 21.73 -11.01
N ARG A 407 31.23 22.79 -11.79
CA ARG A 407 30.70 24.14 -11.51
C ARG A 407 29.30 24.37 -12.11
N GLY A 408 28.91 23.59 -13.12
CA GLY A 408 27.53 23.58 -13.66
C GLY A 408 26.58 22.80 -12.77
N ASP A 409 26.95 21.58 -12.38
CA ASP A 409 26.13 20.69 -11.53
C ASP A 409 26.25 20.97 -10.02
N LYS A 410 26.75 22.13 -9.62
CA LYS A 410 26.46 22.64 -8.28
C LYS A 410 25.00 23.08 -8.22
N LYS A 411 24.13 22.11 -7.92
CA LYS A 411 23.02 22.30 -6.98
C LYS A 411 23.54 23.24 -5.91
N ALA A 412 22.88 24.38 -5.71
CA ALA A 412 23.39 25.39 -4.80
C ALA A 412 23.46 24.80 -3.39
N GLU A 413 24.65 24.37 -2.98
CA GLU A 413 25.02 24.35 -1.57
C GLU A 413 24.75 25.77 -1.08
N LYS A 414 23.60 25.95 -0.42
CA LYS A 414 23.51 26.84 0.73
C LYS A 414 24.54 26.29 1.69
N THR A 415 25.79 26.71 1.50
CA THR A 415 26.84 26.64 2.50
C THR A 415 26.22 27.35 3.69
N GLU A 416 25.84 26.56 4.68
CA GLU A 416 25.16 27.08 5.85
C GLU A 416 26.22 27.77 6.71
N GLU A 417 26.67 28.95 6.26
CA GLU A 417 27.68 29.78 6.92
C GLU A 417 27.32 30.01 8.39
N TRP A 418 26.02 30.02 8.72
CA TRP A 418 25.56 30.08 10.10
C TRP A 418 26.12 28.96 10.98
N ARG A 419 26.36 27.75 10.46
CA ARG A 419 26.89 26.62 11.24
C ARG A 419 28.32 26.86 11.74
N SER A 420 29.10 27.72 11.09
CA SER A 420 30.44 28.11 11.55
C SER A 420 30.45 29.34 12.48
N PHE A 421 29.29 29.99 12.70
CA PHE A 421 29.19 31.15 13.60
C PHE A 421 29.23 30.75 15.09
N SER A 422 29.40 31.75 15.96
CA SER A 422 29.26 31.56 17.41
C SER A 422 27.84 31.09 17.78
N VAL A 423 27.67 30.47 18.95
CA VAL A 423 26.35 29.98 19.40
C VAL A 423 25.31 31.12 19.48
N GLU A 424 25.73 32.32 19.88
CA GLU A 424 24.89 33.52 19.95
C GLU A 424 24.45 34.03 18.56
N GLU A 425 25.34 33.98 17.57
CA GLU A 425 25.02 34.35 16.18
C GLU A 425 24.15 33.30 15.50
N ARG A 426 24.29 32.02 15.85
CA ARG A 426 23.40 30.95 15.39
C ARG A 426 21.99 31.11 15.92
N LEU A 427 21.85 31.45 17.21
CA LEU A 427 20.56 31.81 17.80
C LEU A 427 19.96 33.05 17.11
N LYS A 428 20.75 34.09 16.81
CA LYS A 428 20.27 35.23 16.02
C LYS A 428 19.85 34.83 14.60
N TYR A 429 20.57 33.92 13.94
CA TYR A 429 20.22 33.44 12.61
C TYR A 429 18.87 32.69 12.60
N SER A 430 18.66 31.77 13.55
CA SER A 430 17.40 31.03 13.69
C SER A 430 16.23 31.85 14.25
N LEU A 431 16.49 33.05 14.78
CA LEU A 431 15.47 34.04 15.16
C LEU A 431 15.07 34.96 13.99
N VAL A 432 15.87 35.01 12.91
CA VAL A 432 15.63 35.90 11.75
C VAL A 432 15.15 35.12 10.52
N LYS A 433 15.61 33.88 10.31
CA LYS A 433 14.96 32.93 9.39
C LYS A 433 14.04 32.01 10.18
N SER A 434 12.82 31.81 9.69
CA SER A 434 11.93 30.76 10.18
C SER A 434 12.65 29.41 10.20
N PRO A 435 12.71 28.68 11.34
CA PRO A 435 13.38 27.38 11.41
C PRO A 435 12.56 26.27 10.73
N TYR A 436 11.29 26.53 10.43
CA TYR A 436 10.35 25.59 9.86
C TYR A 436 10.52 25.43 8.35
N GLN A 437 10.35 24.21 7.86
CA GLN A 437 10.44 23.89 6.42
C GLN A 437 9.29 24.51 5.63
N GLY A 438 8.10 24.57 6.23
CA GLY A 438 6.93 25.25 5.70
C GLY A 438 5.94 25.65 6.80
N THR A 439 4.90 26.37 6.40
CA THR A 439 3.80 26.84 7.25
C THR A 439 2.48 26.32 6.72
N ILE A 440 1.61 25.82 7.59
CA ILE A 440 0.28 25.32 7.24
C ILE A 440 -0.77 25.88 8.19
N VAL A 441 -1.89 26.34 7.63
CA VAL A 441 -3.10 26.63 8.41
C VAL A 441 -4.01 25.42 8.37
N LEU A 442 -4.34 24.83 9.53
CA LEU A 442 -5.28 23.72 9.63
C LEU A 442 -6.62 24.17 10.24
N ALA A 443 -7.71 23.79 9.57
CA ALA A 443 -9.07 24.16 9.93
C ALA A 443 -10.00 22.94 9.97
N THR A 444 -10.80 22.80 11.02
CA THR A 444 -12.08 22.08 10.90
C THR A 444 -13.04 23.02 10.16
N VAL A 445 -13.70 22.56 9.11
CA VAL A 445 -14.54 23.43 8.28
C VAL A 445 -15.79 23.91 9.02
N LYS A 446 -16.36 25.04 8.55
CA LYS A 446 -17.44 25.74 9.22
C LYS A 446 -18.61 24.80 9.59
N GLY A 447 -18.97 24.81 10.87
CA GLY A 447 -20.13 24.09 11.41
C GLY A 447 -19.91 22.62 11.74
N ASP A 448 -18.78 22.03 11.34
CA ASP A 448 -18.28 20.79 11.91
C ASP A 448 -17.52 21.08 13.22
N VAL A 449 -17.39 20.07 14.08
CA VAL A 449 -16.89 20.20 15.46
C VAL A 449 -15.86 19.14 15.84
N HIS A 450 -15.63 18.16 14.97
CA HIS A 450 -14.73 17.05 15.25
C HIS A 450 -13.32 17.39 14.77
N ASP A 451 -12.35 17.32 15.68
CA ASP A 451 -11.00 17.84 15.46
C ASP A 451 -9.89 16.81 15.78
N ILE A 452 -10.22 15.61 16.28
CA ILE A 452 -9.24 14.57 16.64
C ILE A 452 -8.29 14.29 15.46
N GLY A 453 -8.83 14.10 14.26
CA GLY A 453 -8.03 13.90 13.05
C GLY A 453 -7.16 15.12 12.68
N LYS A 454 -7.71 16.34 12.80
CA LYS A 454 -6.95 17.61 12.62
C LYS A 454 -5.76 17.68 13.57
N ASN A 455 -5.97 17.37 14.85
CA ASN A 455 -4.95 17.48 15.89
C ASN A 455 -3.84 16.44 15.69
N ILE A 456 -4.16 15.21 15.26
CA ILE A 456 -3.15 14.22 14.87
C ILE A 456 -2.33 14.71 13.66
N VAL A 457 -2.97 15.24 12.62
CA VAL A 457 -2.27 15.83 11.45
C VAL A 457 -1.38 17.00 11.88
N ALA A 458 -1.85 17.86 12.80
CA ALA A 458 -1.08 18.99 13.33
C ALA A 458 0.19 18.53 14.06
N VAL A 459 0.07 17.57 14.99
CA VAL A 459 1.21 17.02 15.74
C VAL A 459 2.21 16.36 14.79
N VAL A 460 1.74 15.55 13.84
CA VAL A 460 2.60 14.84 12.88
C VAL A 460 3.35 15.81 11.94
N LEU A 461 2.71 16.87 11.47
CA LEU A 461 3.37 17.93 10.68
C LEU A 461 4.35 18.74 11.54
N GLY A 462 4.01 19.03 12.80
CA GLY A 462 4.92 19.65 13.77
C GLY A 462 6.19 18.83 14.01
N CYS A 463 6.06 17.50 14.14
CA CYS A 463 7.19 16.57 14.25
C CYS A 463 8.09 16.57 13.01
N ASN A 464 7.54 16.92 11.84
CA ASN A 464 8.28 17.08 10.58
C ASN A 464 8.74 18.52 10.34
N ASN A 465 8.83 19.34 11.39
CA ASN A 465 9.32 20.72 11.36
C ASN A 465 8.52 21.65 10.42
N PHE A 466 7.22 21.39 10.26
CA PHE A 466 6.26 22.38 9.74
C PHE A 466 5.69 23.21 10.89
N LYS A 467 5.46 24.50 10.64
CA LYS A 467 4.72 25.36 11.56
C LYS A 467 3.23 25.23 11.28
N VAL A 468 2.49 24.70 12.23
CA VAL A 468 1.02 24.66 12.18
C VAL A 468 0.47 25.90 12.88
N ASP A 469 -0.31 26.71 12.15
CA ASP A 469 -1.14 27.77 12.72
C ASP A 469 -2.62 27.38 12.63
N GLU A 470 -3.45 27.95 13.50
CA GLU A 470 -4.91 27.87 13.40
C GLU A 470 -5.49 29.11 12.68
N VAL A 471 -6.74 28.98 12.23
CA VAL A 471 -7.40 29.85 11.24
C VAL A 471 -7.29 31.35 11.51
N ASP A 472 -7.31 31.77 12.76
CA ASP A 472 -7.22 33.18 13.20
C ASP A 472 -5.90 33.89 12.80
N LYS A 473 -4.94 33.18 12.20
CA LYS A 473 -3.61 33.70 11.83
C LYS A 473 -3.27 33.59 10.34
N LEU A 474 -4.24 33.31 9.47
CA LEU A 474 -4.03 33.12 8.03
C LEU A 474 -3.34 34.34 7.40
N LYS A 475 -2.16 34.11 6.80
CA LYS A 475 -1.28 35.14 6.22
C LYS A 475 -0.97 34.81 4.77
N THR A 476 -0.65 35.85 4.00
CA THR A 476 -0.12 35.72 2.63
C THR A 476 1.27 35.07 2.55
N SER A 477 1.87 34.72 3.69
CA SER A 477 3.14 33.99 3.80
C SER A 477 2.97 32.47 3.93
N ASP A 478 1.75 31.97 4.07
CA ASP A 478 1.51 30.58 4.43
C ASP A 478 1.71 29.64 3.23
N ASN A 479 2.34 28.47 3.44
CA ASN A 479 2.67 27.55 2.36
C ASN A 479 1.52 26.60 2.00
N PHE A 480 0.61 26.33 2.93
CA PHE A 480 -0.49 25.37 2.77
C PHE A 480 -1.75 25.79 3.56
N ILE A 481 -2.92 25.44 3.04
CA ILE A 481 -4.19 25.48 3.78
C ILE A 481 -4.75 24.06 3.82
N GLY A 482 -5.13 23.55 4.98
CA GLY A 482 -5.72 22.22 5.15
C GLY A 482 -7.10 22.27 5.80
N CYS A 483 -8.08 21.62 5.16
CA CYS A 483 -9.46 21.53 5.61
C CYS A 483 -9.80 20.12 6.11
N SER A 484 -10.43 20.03 7.28
CA SER A 484 -10.90 18.79 7.91
C SER A 484 -12.42 18.76 8.06
N GLY A 485 -13.05 17.62 7.79
CA GLY A 485 -14.49 17.42 7.99
C GLY A 485 -14.86 15.95 8.29
N LEU A 486 -15.82 15.75 9.18
CA LEU A 486 -16.37 14.46 9.59
C LEU A 486 -17.76 14.20 8.97
N ILE A 487 -18.60 15.22 8.84
CA ILE A 487 -19.99 15.06 8.37
C ILE A 487 -20.14 15.41 6.88
N THR A 488 -21.25 14.99 6.25
CA THR A 488 -21.43 15.23 4.80
C THR A 488 -21.62 16.70 4.40
N PRO A 489 -22.27 17.58 5.20
CA PRO A 489 -22.34 19.02 4.91
C PRO A 489 -20.96 19.71 4.83
N SER A 490 -19.94 19.14 5.48
CA SER A 490 -18.57 19.64 5.49
C SER A 490 -17.93 19.62 4.09
N LEU A 491 -18.41 18.75 3.19
CA LEU A 491 -17.95 18.69 1.80
C LEU A 491 -18.34 19.95 1.00
N ASP A 492 -19.58 20.43 1.17
CA ASP A 492 -20.04 21.67 0.52
C ASP A 492 -19.24 22.89 1.01
N GLU A 493 -18.85 22.92 2.30
CA GLU A 493 -18.00 23.97 2.85
C GLU A 493 -16.56 23.90 2.30
N MET A 494 -16.02 22.70 2.04
CA MET A 494 -14.73 22.55 1.34
C MET A 494 -14.80 23.08 -0.11
N VAL A 495 -15.91 22.83 -0.82
CA VAL A 495 -16.18 23.43 -2.14
C VAL A 495 -16.30 24.96 -2.04
N HIS A 496 -16.92 25.48 -0.97
CA HIS A 496 -17.00 26.92 -0.72
C HIS A 496 -15.62 27.53 -0.46
N VAL A 497 -14.78 26.90 0.37
CA VAL A 497 -13.39 27.33 0.62
C VAL A 497 -12.59 27.39 -0.68
N ALA A 498 -12.65 26.36 -1.54
CA ALA A 498 -11.97 26.38 -2.83
C ALA A 498 -12.43 27.56 -3.73
N LYS A 499 -13.74 27.80 -3.82
CA LYS A 499 -14.32 28.95 -4.55
C LYS A 499 -13.87 30.30 -3.96
N GLU A 500 -13.77 30.41 -2.64
CA GLU A 500 -13.30 31.63 -1.97
C GLU A 500 -11.79 31.84 -2.14
N MET A 501 -10.98 30.79 -2.08
CA MET A 501 -9.54 30.87 -2.37
C MET A 501 -9.32 31.38 -3.80
N GLN A 502 -10.07 30.86 -4.77
CA GLN A 502 -10.07 31.36 -6.15
C GLN A 502 -10.50 32.83 -6.23
N ARG A 503 -11.62 33.20 -5.57
CA ARG A 503 -12.19 34.55 -5.61
C ARG A 503 -11.26 35.62 -5.02
N ASN A 504 -10.51 35.26 -3.98
CA ASN A 504 -9.54 36.14 -3.32
C ASN A 504 -8.14 36.09 -3.98
N GLY A 505 -7.96 35.32 -5.05
CA GLY A 505 -6.69 35.24 -5.79
C GLY A 505 -5.56 34.57 -4.99
N LEU A 506 -5.88 33.68 -4.05
CA LEU A 506 -4.88 32.90 -3.32
C LEU A 506 -4.24 31.88 -4.28
N THR A 507 -2.95 31.62 -4.09
CA THR A 507 -2.15 30.68 -4.91
C THR A 507 -1.60 29.51 -4.10
N ILE A 508 -2.10 29.34 -2.87
CA ILE A 508 -1.61 28.42 -1.84
C ILE A 508 -2.29 27.06 -2.06
N PRO A 509 -1.57 25.93 -2.11
CA PRO A 509 -2.17 24.60 -2.20
C PRO A 509 -3.18 24.31 -1.08
N LEU A 510 -4.28 23.65 -1.45
CA LEU A 510 -5.38 23.27 -0.57
C LEU A 510 -5.35 21.75 -0.31
N LEU A 511 -5.18 21.36 0.94
CA LEU A 511 -5.23 19.97 1.38
C LEU A 511 -6.65 19.66 1.92
N ILE A 512 -7.22 18.55 1.47
CA ILE A 512 -8.57 18.09 1.84
C ILE A 512 -8.45 16.76 2.60
N GLY A 513 -9.04 16.66 3.80
CA GLY A 513 -9.04 15.44 4.59
C GLY A 513 -10.18 15.32 5.61
N GLY A 514 -10.25 14.19 6.31
CA GLY A 514 -11.33 13.86 7.25
C GLY A 514 -12.31 12.81 6.71
N ALA A 515 -13.15 12.25 7.59
CA ALA A 515 -13.82 10.96 7.36
C ALA A 515 -14.82 10.91 6.20
N THR A 516 -15.46 12.03 5.84
CA THR A 516 -16.37 12.11 4.68
C THR A 516 -15.66 12.46 3.38
N THR A 517 -14.38 12.83 3.42
CA THR A 517 -13.62 13.20 2.22
C THR A 517 -13.18 11.96 1.45
N SER A 518 -13.13 12.08 0.12
CA SER A 518 -12.59 11.06 -0.77
C SER A 518 -11.85 11.69 -1.93
N LYS A 519 -10.94 10.92 -2.53
CA LYS A 519 -10.22 11.33 -3.74
C LYS A 519 -11.21 11.69 -4.86
N THR A 520 -12.17 10.82 -5.17
CA THR A 520 -13.21 11.04 -6.19
C THR A 520 -14.00 12.33 -5.96
N HIS A 521 -14.45 12.60 -4.72
CA HIS A 521 -15.19 13.85 -4.43
C HIS A 521 -14.28 15.08 -4.59
N THR A 522 -13.02 14.98 -4.15
CA THR A 522 -12.04 16.05 -4.28
C THR A 522 -11.77 16.37 -5.75
N ALA A 523 -11.51 15.36 -6.58
CA ALA A 523 -11.27 15.47 -8.02
C ALA A 523 -12.49 16.04 -8.78
N VAL A 524 -13.71 15.58 -8.47
CA VAL A 524 -14.91 15.92 -9.25
C VAL A 524 -15.58 17.23 -8.80
N LYS A 525 -15.55 17.58 -7.50
CA LYS A 525 -16.34 18.70 -6.95
C LYS A 525 -15.52 19.85 -6.37
N ILE A 526 -14.32 19.59 -5.82
CA ILE A 526 -13.51 20.61 -5.15
C ILE A 526 -12.42 21.17 -6.10
N ALA A 527 -11.57 20.30 -6.64
CA ALA A 527 -10.45 20.67 -7.51
C ALA A 527 -10.84 21.56 -8.70
N PRO A 528 -11.95 21.31 -9.44
CA PRO A 528 -12.34 22.14 -10.59
C PRO A 528 -12.78 23.57 -10.22
N ARG A 529 -12.84 23.91 -8.92
CA ARG A 529 -13.25 25.23 -8.43
C ARG A 529 -12.08 26.12 -8.01
N TYR A 530 -10.84 25.62 -8.08
CA TYR A 530 -9.62 26.34 -7.71
C TYR A 530 -8.49 26.06 -8.71
N SER A 531 -7.76 27.08 -9.15
CA SER A 531 -6.73 26.96 -10.21
C SER A 531 -5.35 26.49 -9.74
N PHE A 532 -5.18 26.25 -8.43
CA PHE A 532 -3.93 25.77 -7.83
C PHE A 532 -4.18 24.42 -7.14
N PRO A 533 -3.12 23.64 -6.79
CA PRO A 533 -3.27 22.25 -6.39
C PRO A 533 -4.26 22.03 -5.22
N VAL A 534 -5.20 21.10 -5.42
CA VAL A 534 -6.15 20.63 -4.40
C VAL A 534 -5.92 19.14 -4.17
N ILE A 535 -5.40 18.74 -3.00
CA ILE A 535 -4.88 17.39 -2.79
C ILE A 535 -5.62 16.66 -1.65
N HIS A 536 -6.16 15.47 -1.96
CA HIS A 536 -6.78 14.59 -0.97
C HIS A 536 -5.74 13.87 -0.12
N CYS A 537 -5.76 14.15 1.19
CA CYS A 537 -4.93 13.52 2.21
C CYS A 537 -5.77 12.49 2.98
N LEU A 538 -5.44 11.21 2.80
CA LEU A 538 -6.15 10.10 3.45
C LEU A 538 -5.90 10.05 4.97
N ASP A 539 -4.67 10.37 5.39
CA ASP A 539 -4.22 10.33 6.77
C ASP A 539 -3.04 11.31 7.00
N ALA A 540 -2.62 11.43 8.25
CA ALA A 540 -1.54 12.33 8.67
C ALA A 540 -0.18 12.00 8.04
N SER A 541 0.11 10.72 7.76
CA SER A 541 1.34 10.31 7.10
C SER A 541 1.37 10.79 5.65
N LYS A 542 0.25 10.64 4.92
CA LYS A 542 0.12 11.19 3.56
C LYS A 542 0.24 12.71 3.54
N SER A 543 -0.28 13.42 4.55
CA SER A 543 -0.11 14.89 4.66
C SER A 543 1.34 15.33 4.72
N VAL A 544 2.23 14.60 5.43
CA VAL A 544 3.67 14.91 5.46
C VAL A 544 4.30 14.79 4.08
N VAL A 545 4.01 13.69 3.37
CA VAL A 545 4.54 13.44 2.01
C VAL A 545 4.06 14.54 1.06
N VAL A 546 2.76 14.85 1.06
CA VAL A 546 2.17 15.91 0.22
C VAL A 546 2.81 17.27 0.49
N CYS A 547 2.91 17.69 1.76
CA CYS A 547 3.53 18.97 2.13
C CYS A 547 5.02 19.01 1.77
N SER A 548 5.74 17.89 1.86
CA SER A 548 7.17 17.83 1.51
C SER A 548 7.38 17.93 -0.01
N SER A 549 6.68 17.11 -0.79
CA SER A 549 6.79 17.08 -2.27
C SER A 549 6.38 18.39 -2.93
N LEU A 550 5.38 19.10 -2.37
CA LEU A 550 4.96 20.42 -2.85
C LEU A 550 5.92 21.57 -2.48
N ASN A 551 6.81 21.35 -1.51
CA ASN A 551 7.76 22.35 -1.01
C ASN A 551 9.17 22.19 -1.59
N ASP A 552 9.46 21.06 -2.25
CA ASP A 552 10.69 20.83 -3.01
C ASP A 552 10.51 21.25 -4.48
N GLU A 553 11.23 22.30 -4.90
CA GLU A 553 11.21 22.86 -6.25
C GLU A 553 11.58 21.85 -7.35
N THR A 554 12.21 20.71 -7.02
CA THR A 554 12.61 19.68 -8.00
C THR A 554 11.56 18.60 -8.21
N THR A 555 10.74 18.27 -7.21
CA THR A 555 9.70 17.24 -7.32
C THR A 555 8.29 17.80 -7.50
N LYS A 556 8.07 19.06 -7.12
CA LYS A 556 6.76 19.70 -7.07
C LYS A 556 5.96 19.60 -8.38
N ASP A 557 6.57 19.94 -9.50
CA ASP A 557 5.84 20.03 -10.78
C ASP A 557 5.45 18.64 -11.29
N ALA A 558 6.32 17.64 -11.14
CA ALA A 558 6.01 16.23 -11.44
C ALA A 558 4.90 15.71 -10.50
N PHE A 559 5.01 15.96 -9.20
CA PHE A 559 3.99 15.54 -8.23
C PHE A 559 2.61 16.18 -8.48
N ILE A 560 2.58 17.43 -8.93
CA ILE A 560 1.32 18.09 -9.34
C ILE A 560 0.77 17.46 -10.62
N GLN A 561 1.62 17.09 -11.58
CA GLN A 561 1.20 16.39 -12.79
C GLN A 561 0.59 15.02 -12.46
N ASP A 562 1.27 14.20 -11.66
CA ASP A 562 0.79 12.87 -11.24
C ASP A 562 -0.61 12.94 -10.61
N ILE A 563 -0.83 13.91 -9.70
CA ILE A 563 -2.12 14.10 -9.02
C ILE A 563 -3.21 14.60 -9.99
N ASN A 564 -2.88 15.44 -10.96
CA ASN A 564 -3.83 15.90 -11.97
C ASN A 564 -4.26 14.74 -12.88
N GLU A 565 -3.33 13.90 -13.33
CA GLU A 565 -3.63 12.68 -14.09
C GLU A 565 -4.50 11.72 -13.26
N GLU A 566 -4.16 11.50 -11.99
CA GLU A 566 -4.97 10.70 -11.03
C GLU A 566 -6.41 11.23 -10.87
N TYR A 567 -6.64 12.52 -11.08
CA TYR A 567 -7.93 13.19 -10.92
C TYR A 567 -8.73 13.25 -12.22
N GLU A 568 -8.08 13.37 -13.37
CA GLU A 568 -8.74 13.25 -14.68
C GLU A 568 -9.34 11.84 -14.84
N GLU A 569 -8.63 10.79 -14.43
CA GLU A 569 -9.17 9.42 -14.41
C GLU A 569 -10.43 9.28 -13.55
N GLU A 570 -10.42 9.80 -12.32
CA GLU A 570 -11.60 9.80 -11.41
C GLU A 570 -12.78 10.58 -12.01
N HIS A 571 -12.49 11.67 -12.74
CA HIS A 571 -13.50 12.45 -13.43
C HIS A 571 -14.13 11.63 -14.59
N TYR A 572 -13.32 11.00 -15.43
CA TYR A 572 -13.82 10.11 -16.50
C TYR A 572 -14.58 8.88 -15.97
N GLU A 573 -14.15 8.30 -14.85
CA GLU A 573 -14.88 7.24 -14.14
C GLU A 573 -16.28 7.71 -13.70
N SER A 574 -16.40 8.96 -13.23
CA SER A 574 -17.67 9.54 -12.77
C SER A 574 -18.68 9.76 -13.92
N LEU A 575 -18.20 9.98 -15.15
CA LEU A 575 -19.01 10.21 -16.35
C LEU A 575 -19.59 8.93 -16.99
N LYS A 576 -19.29 7.74 -16.45
CA LYS A 576 -19.84 6.46 -16.95
C LYS A 576 -21.37 6.41 -16.74
N ASP A 577 -22.14 6.37 -17.83
CA ASP A 577 -23.62 6.36 -17.83
C ASP A 577 -24.21 5.28 -16.90
N ARG A 578 -24.94 5.72 -15.86
CA ARG A 578 -25.61 4.85 -14.88
C ARG A 578 -27.12 4.94 -15.07
N ARG A 579 -27.74 3.84 -15.49
CA ARG A 579 -29.20 3.75 -15.63
C ARG A 579 -29.86 3.46 -14.29
N PHE A 580 -30.45 4.48 -13.69
CA PHE A 580 -31.27 4.37 -12.49
C PHE A 580 -32.70 3.89 -12.81
N THR A 581 -33.41 3.40 -11.79
CA THR A 581 -34.83 3.03 -11.91
C THR A 581 -35.70 4.16 -11.37
N SER A 582 -36.86 4.42 -11.98
CA SER A 582 -37.76 5.50 -11.53
C SER A 582 -38.31 5.24 -10.13
N LEU A 583 -38.68 6.32 -9.43
CA LEU A 583 -39.23 6.28 -8.08
C LEU A 583 -40.41 5.29 -7.95
N ASP A 584 -41.35 5.30 -8.88
CA ASP A 584 -42.50 4.38 -8.87
C ASP A 584 -42.08 2.91 -9.03
N ASN A 585 -41.04 2.62 -9.83
CA ASN A 585 -40.52 1.27 -9.97
C ASN A 585 -39.75 0.80 -8.73
N ALA A 586 -39.10 1.72 -8.00
CA ALA A 586 -38.51 1.43 -6.69
C ALA A 586 -39.59 1.16 -5.64
N ARG A 587 -40.61 2.02 -5.54
CA ARG A 587 -41.78 1.85 -4.64
C ARG A 587 -42.52 0.53 -4.89
N ASN A 588 -42.73 0.15 -6.16
CA ASN A 588 -43.35 -1.13 -6.53
C ASN A 588 -42.51 -2.37 -6.16
N LYS A 589 -41.24 -2.20 -5.77
CA LYS A 589 -40.33 -3.25 -5.30
C LYS A 589 -40.02 -3.14 -3.80
N MET A 590 -40.77 -2.33 -3.05
CA MET A 590 -40.58 -2.15 -1.61
C MET A 590 -40.67 -3.49 -0.85
N LEU A 591 -40.06 -3.54 0.34
CA LEU A 591 -40.19 -4.69 1.23
C LEU A 591 -41.65 -4.88 1.65
N HIS A 592 -42.25 -6.00 1.26
CA HIS A 592 -43.59 -6.38 1.69
C HIS A 592 -43.54 -7.13 3.03
N VAL A 593 -43.88 -6.43 4.11
CA VAL A 593 -44.06 -7.01 5.45
C VAL A 593 -45.50 -7.51 5.61
N ASP A 594 -45.70 -8.70 6.18
CA ASP A 594 -47.04 -9.22 6.48
C ASP A 594 -47.61 -8.62 7.77
N TRP A 595 -48.11 -7.39 7.65
CA TRP A 595 -48.74 -6.65 8.74
C TRP A 595 -50.00 -7.32 9.34
N LYS A 596 -50.57 -8.34 8.70
CA LYS A 596 -51.75 -9.04 9.25
C LYS A 596 -51.40 -10.01 10.37
N ASN A 597 -50.19 -10.57 10.33
CA ASN A 597 -49.68 -11.52 11.32
C ASN A 597 -48.63 -10.91 12.25
N PHE A 598 -48.19 -9.66 11.99
CA PHE A 598 -47.31 -8.90 12.86
C PHE A 598 -48.09 -8.21 13.98
N ILE A 599 -47.73 -8.47 15.24
CA ILE A 599 -48.26 -7.77 16.41
C ILE A 599 -47.12 -6.92 16.99
N PRO A 600 -47.15 -5.58 16.86
CA PRO A 600 -46.09 -4.73 17.35
C PRO A 600 -46.06 -4.70 18.88
N ALA A 601 -44.86 -4.83 19.45
CA ALA A 601 -44.65 -4.70 20.88
C ALA A 601 -44.90 -3.25 21.32
N LYS A 602 -45.75 -3.02 22.32
CA LYS A 602 -46.02 -1.68 22.86
C LYS A 602 -44.93 -1.27 23.87
N PRO A 603 -44.28 -0.11 23.70
CA PRO A 603 -43.33 0.41 24.68
C PRO A 603 -43.96 0.64 26.07
N SER A 604 -43.13 0.54 27.11
CA SER A 604 -43.51 0.74 28.51
C SER A 604 -43.97 2.17 28.84
N PHE A 605 -43.62 3.15 28.01
CA PHE A 605 -44.10 4.53 28.07
C PHE A 605 -44.14 5.16 26.67
N LEU A 606 -44.92 6.23 26.51
CA LEU A 606 -44.91 7.10 25.33
C LEU A 606 -44.51 8.53 25.74
N GLY A 607 -44.01 9.30 24.77
CA GLY A 607 -43.36 10.59 25.02
C GLY A 607 -41.91 10.42 25.46
N ARG A 608 -41.28 11.52 25.90
CA ARG A 608 -39.85 11.54 26.28
C ARG A 608 -39.59 11.13 27.73
N ARG A 609 -38.38 10.62 27.96
CA ARG A 609 -37.75 10.39 29.26
C ARG A 609 -36.29 10.82 29.18
N GLU A 610 -35.84 11.54 30.19
CA GLU A 610 -34.44 11.97 30.37
C GLU A 610 -33.70 11.08 31.37
N ILE A 611 -32.39 11.02 31.22
CA ILE A 611 -31.44 10.34 32.10
C ILE A 611 -30.27 11.33 32.26
N ILE A 612 -30.15 11.93 33.45
CA ILE A 612 -29.16 12.96 33.76
C ILE A 612 -28.14 12.39 34.76
N ASP A 613 -26.86 12.74 34.59
CA ASP A 613 -25.74 12.30 35.43
C ASP A 613 -25.66 10.76 35.56
N PHE A 614 -25.71 10.08 34.40
CA PHE A 614 -25.62 8.63 34.32
C PHE A 614 -24.22 8.14 34.74
N ASP A 615 -24.22 7.03 35.48
CA ASP A 615 -23.03 6.36 35.99
C ASP A 615 -22.18 5.76 34.86
N ILE A 616 -21.13 6.49 34.46
CA ILE A 616 -20.18 6.15 33.40
C ILE A 616 -19.54 4.76 33.62
N PHE A 617 -19.38 4.29 34.86
CA PHE A 617 -18.81 2.97 35.14
C PHE A 617 -19.62 1.83 34.49
N LYS A 618 -20.94 2.01 34.32
CA LYS A 618 -21.83 1.05 33.66
C LYS A 618 -21.64 0.97 32.14
N LEU A 619 -20.97 1.97 31.54
CA LEU A 619 -20.70 2.02 30.09
C LEU A 619 -19.44 1.26 29.70
N LEU A 620 -18.48 1.09 30.62
CA LEU A 620 -17.18 0.47 30.35
C LEU A 620 -17.26 -0.91 29.65
N PRO A 621 -18.19 -1.83 29.99
CA PRO A 621 -18.31 -3.12 29.30
C PRO A 621 -18.81 -3.02 27.84
N TYR A 622 -19.38 -1.89 27.44
CA TYR A 622 -19.99 -1.65 26.13
C TYR A 622 -19.08 -0.86 25.17
N ILE A 623 -17.86 -0.51 25.60
CA ILE A 623 -16.89 0.19 24.74
C ILE A 623 -16.39 -0.74 23.62
N ASP A 624 -16.65 -0.36 22.36
CA ASP A 624 -15.87 -0.88 21.24
C ASP A 624 -14.51 -0.17 21.18
N TRP A 625 -13.47 -0.93 21.51
CA TRP A 625 -12.08 -0.50 21.49
C TRP A 625 -11.46 -0.48 20.08
N LYS A 626 -12.07 -1.10 19.06
CA LYS A 626 -11.50 -1.09 17.70
C LYS A 626 -11.32 0.35 17.16
N PRO A 627 -12.35 1.23 17.15
CA PRO A 627 -12.16 2.58 16.63
C PRO A 627 -11.26 3.46 17.50
N PHE A 628 -11.06 3.11 18.78
CA PHE A 628 -10.03 3.77 19.60
C PHE A 628 -8.63 3.49 19.03
N PHE A 629 -8.29 2.24 18.72
CA PHE A 629 -7.00 1.93 18.07
C PHE A 629 -6.89 2.47 16.65
N ASP A 630 -7.99 2.52 15.89
CA ASP A 630 -8.00 3.15 14.56
C ASP A 630 -7.66 4.65 14.63
N VAL A 631 -8.13 5.39 15.65
CA VAL A 631 -7.76 6.80 15.90
C VAL A 631 -6.26 6.94 16.14
N TRP A 632 -5.65 6.06 16.95
CA TRP A 632 -4.20 6.03 17.18
C TRP A 632 -3.39 5.44 16.01
N GLN A 633 -4.03 5.12 14.87
CA GLN A 633 -3.43 4.43 13.71
C GLN A 633 -2.81 3.05 14.02
N LEU A 634 -3.18 2.43 15.15
CA LEU A 634 -2.69 1.13 15.57
C LEU A 634 -3.54 0.03 14.92
N ARG A 635 -3.12 -0.43 13.74
CA ARG A 635 -3.86 -1.42 12.93
C ARG A 635 -3.16 -2.78 12.94
N GLY A 636 -3.66 -3.72 13.74
CA GLY A 636 -3.14 -5.10 13.76
C GLY A 636 -3.30 -5.82 12.42
N LYS A 637 -2.40 -6.77 12.13
CA LYS A 637 -2.43 -7.69 10.97
C LYS A 637 -3.33 -8.90 11.26
N TYR A 638 -3.78 -9.61 10.24
CA TYR A 638 -4.66 -10.80 10.43
C TYR A 638 -3.79 -11.97 10.91
N PRO A 639 -4.19 -12.76 11.93
CA PRO A 639 -5.52 -12.84 12.58
C PRO A 639 -5.79 -11.85 13.73
N ASN A 640 -4.80 -11.04 14.11
CA ASN A 640 -4.78 -10.22 15.32
C ASN A 640 -5.32 -8.78 15.14
N ARG A 641 -6.09 -8.50 14.07
CA ARG A 641 -6.56 -7.14 13.73
C ARG A 641 -7.43 -6.44 14.77
N ALA A 642 -8.19 -7.21 15.56
CA ALA A 642 -9.26 -6.70 16.41
C ALA A 642 -8.90 -6.84 17.90
N TYR A 643 -9.34 -5.90 18.73
CA TYR A 643 -9.30 -6.05 20.18
C TYR A 643 -10.04 -7.33 20.64
N PRO A 644 -9.54 -8.08 21.64
CA PRO A 644 -8.27 -7.89 22.36
C PRO A 644 -7.06 -8.53 21.67
N ARG A 645 -7.22 -9.23 20.54
CA ARG A 645 -6.13 -9.90 19.82
C ARG A 645 -5.07 -8.95 19.28
N ILE A 646 -5.37 -7.66 19.12
CA ILE A 646 -4.38 -6.64 18.75
C ILE A 646 -3.16 -6.61 19.70
N PHE A 647 -3.32 -6.96 20.98
CA PHE A 647 -2.19 -7.07 21.92
C PHE A 647 -1.25 -8.25 21.64
N GLN A 648 -1.66 -9.18 20.77
CA GLN A 648 -0.87 -10.31 20.27
C GLN A 648 -0.31 -10.04 18.86
N ASP A 649 -0.51 -8.84 18.32
CA ASP A 649 0.13 -8.43 17.08
C ASP A 649 1.63 -8.16 17.32
N GLU A 650 2.50 -8.76 16.50
CA GLU A 650 3.94 -8.68 16.67
C GLU A 650 4.52 -7.28 16.41
N GLN A 651 3.83 -6.45 15.62
CA GLN A 651 4.30 -5.11 15.27
C GLN A 651 3.69 -4.03 16.16
N VAL A 652 2.36 -4.03 16.30
CA VAL A 652 1.65 -2.96 17.04
C VAL A 652 1.19 -3.38 18.43
N GLY A 653 1.29 -4.66 18.82
CA GLY A 653 0.64 -5.17 20.03
C GLY A 653 1.20 -4.62 21.34
N ALA A 654 2.51 -4.37 21.40
CA ALA A 654 3.15 -3.72 22.55
C ALA A 654 2.65 -2.27 22.73
N GLU A 655 2.57 -1.51 21.64
CA GLU A 655 2.10 -0.13 21.64
C GLU A 655 0.58 -0.02 21.87
N ALA A 656 -0.20 -0.89 21.24
CA ALA A 656 -1.63 -1.00 21.49
C ALA A 656 -1.91 -1.34 22.97
N LYS A 657 -1.09 -2.20 23.59
CA LYS A 657 -1.20 -2.49 25.02
C LYS A 657 -0.83 -1.27 25.87
N ARG A 658 0.26 -0.57 25.56
CA ARG A 658 0.68 0.66 26.27
C ARG A 658 -0.40 1.74 26.24
N VAL A 659 -0.84 2.12 25.03
CA VAL A 659 -1.88 3.15 24.84
C VAL A 659 -3.22 2.72 25.46
N PHE A 660 -3.54 1.42 25.49
CA PHE A 660 -4.70 0.90 26.21
C PHE A 660 -4.56 1.00 27.74
N GLU A 661 -3.39 0.70 28.30
CA GLU A 661 -3.12 0.87 29.74
C GLU A 661 -3.22 2.34 30.16
N ASP A 662 -2.67 3.26 29.35
CA ASP A 662 -2.83 4.71 29.52
C ASP A 662 -4.32 5.12 29.44
N ALA A 663 -5.07 4.56 28.50
CA ALA A 663 -6.51 4.79 28.36
C ALA A 663 -7.31 4.30 29.57
N GLN A 664 -6.93 3.17 30.20
CA GLN A 664 -7.54 2.71 31.45
C GLN A 664 -7.24 3.66 32.61
N LEU A 665 -6.01 4.18 32.71
CA LEU A 665 -5.62 5.17 33.72
C LEU A 665 -6.41 6.48 33.55
N TRP A 666 -6.56 6.96 32.32
CA TRP A 666 -7.38 8.14 32.01
C TRP A 666 -8.86 7.91 32.26
N LEU A 667 -9.45 6.78 31.84
CA LEU A 667 -10.84 6.45 32.17
C LEU A 667 -11.08 6.47 33.68
N LYS A 668 -10.19 5.85 34.45
CA LYS A 668 -10.27 5.87 35.91
C LYS A 668 -10.22 7.30 36.45
N LYS A 669 -9.25 8.11 36.01
CA LYS A 669 -9.10 9.52 36.42
C LYS A 669 -10.37 10.33 36.13
N LEU A 670 -10.90 10.23 34.90
CA LEU A 670 -12.09 10.96 34.44
C LEU A 670 -13.34 10.60 35.28
N ILE A 671 -13.46 9.33 35.70
CA ILE A 671 -14.56 8.84 36.55
C ILE A 671 -14.37 9.25 38.01
N ASP A 672 -13.19 9.00 38.60
CA ASP A 672 -12.88 9.29 40.00
C ASP A 672 -12.96 10.81 40.31
N GLU A 673 -12.45 11.65 39.40
CA GLU A 673 -12.51 13.12 39.48
C GLU A 673 -13.84 13.71 38.96
N LYS A 674 -14.74 12.90 38.40
CA LYS A 674 -16.00 13.31 37.74
C LYS A 674 -15.84 14.43 36.71
N ARG A 675 -14.77 14.37 35.89
CA ARG A 675 -14.49 15.37 34.84
C ARG A 675 -15.48 15.30 33.67
N LEU A 676 -16.10 14.14 33.45
CA LEU A 676 -17.12 13.92 32.42
C LEU A 676 -18.47 13.60 33.05
N ARG A 677 -19.56 14.03 32.39
CA ARG A 677 -20.94 13.64 32.71
C ARG A 677 -21.58 12.94 31.51
N ALA A 678 -22.46 11.99 31.80
CA ALA A 678 -23.23 11.28 30.79
C ALA A 678 -24.73 11.60 30.92
N ASN A 679 -25.30 12.21 29.87
CA ASN A 679 -26.72 12.52 29.78
C ASN A 679 -27.34 11.87 28.54
N ALA A 680 -28.61 11.47 28.64
CA ALA A 680 -29.38 10.97 27.52
C ALA A 680 -30.84 11.38 27.61
N VAL A 681 -31.48 11.46 26.45
CA VAL A 681 -32.92 11.60 26.30
C VAL A 681 -33.39 10.64 25.24
N LEU A 682 -34.49 9.95 25.51
CA LEU A 682 -35.14 9.04 24.58
C LEU A 682 -36.65 9.22 24.64
N GLY A 683 -37.36 8.87 23.57
CA GLY A 683 -38.82 8.89 23.56
C GLY A 683 -39.41 7.87 22.61
N PHE A 684 -40.66 7.48 22.88
CA PHE A 684 -41.43 6.59 22.02
C PHE A 684 -42.73 7.25 21.59
N TYR A 685 -43.10 7.04 20.34
CA TYR A 685 -44.25 7.65 19.70
C TYR A 685 -45.02 6.56 18.94
N GLU A 686 -46.35 6.67 18.95
CA GLU A 686 -47.19 5.87 18.06
C GLU A 686 -46.92 6.30 16.60
N ALA A 687 -46.62 5.32 15.75
CA ALA A 687 -46.16 5.50 14.39
C ALA A 687 -46.69 4.36 13.49
N GLY A 688 -46.22 4.26 12.26
CA GLY A 688 -46.65 3.27 11.26
C GLY A 688 -46.52 3.86 9.86
N SER A 689 -47.02 3.17 8.82
CA SER A 689 -46.79 3.56 7.42
C SER A 689 -48.09 3.76 6.64
N ASN A 690 -48.19 4.89 5.95
CA ASN A 690 -49.20 5.28 4.99
C ASN A 690 -48.49 5.73 3.71
N ARG A 691 -48.05 4.75 2.90
CA ARG A 691 -47.04 4.96 1.84
C ARG A 691 -45.75 5.50 2.45
N ASP A 692 -45.49 6.81 2.32
CA ASP A 692 -44.34 7.50 2.89
C ASP A 692 -44.69 8.30 4.17
N ASP A 693 -45.99 8.41 4.52
CA ASP A 693 -46.50 9.09 5.72
C ASP A 693 -46.88 8.08 6.83
N ILE A 694 -47.62 8.48 7.87
CA ILE A 694 -47.83 7.69 9.10
C ILE A 694 -49.32 7.54 9.49
N GLU A 695 -49.79 6.29 9.64
CA GLU A 695 -50.97 5.91 10.45
C GLU A 695 -50.51 5.18 11.72
N ALA A 696 -51.18 5.40 12.87
CA ALA A 696 -50.80 4.82 14.16
C ALA A 696 -51.11 3.31 14.26
N THR A 697 -50.19 2.49 13.75
CA THR A 697 -50.30 1.02 13.67
C THR A 697 -49.14 0.27 14.31
N ASP A 698 -48.06 0.95 14.67
CA ASP A 698 -46.82 0.46 15.29
C ASP A 698 -46.22 1.57 16.21
N TYR A 699 -44.95 1.48 16.58
CA TYR A 699 -44.23 2.47 17.37
C TYR A 699 -42.86 2.77 16.76
N MET A 700 -42.38 3.99 17.00
CA MET A 700 -41.01 4.41 16.72
C MET A 700 -40.37 4.95 18.00
N GLY A 701 -39.11 4.60 18.24
CA GLY A 701 -38.29 5.25 19.25
C GLY A 701 -37.33 6.27 18.64
N ILE A 702 -36.90 7.25 19.43
CA ILE A 702 -35.85 8.22 19.10
C ILE A 702 -34.97 8.47 20.31
N PHE A 703 -33.70 8.85 20.11
CA PHE A 703 -32.77 9.18 21.20
C PHE A 703 -31.69 10.19 20.81
N ALA A 704 -31.13 10.84 21.83
CA ALA A 704 -29.85 11.53 21.81
C ALA A 704 -29.12 11.28 23.13
N CYS A 705 -27.82 11.03 23.09
CA CYS A 705 -27.00 10.79 24.27
C CYS A 705 -25.57 11.31 24.08
N SER A 706 -24.95 11.73 25.18
CA SER A 706 -23.54 12.13 25.25
C SER A 706 -22.94 11.62 26.55
N ALA A 707 -21.67 11.19 26.49
CA ALA A 707 -20.85 10.92 27.67
C ALA A 707 -19.61 11.82 27.75
N GLY A 708 -19.56 12.87 26.92
CA GLY A 708 -18.46 13.82 26.81
C GLY A 708 -18.77 15.22 27.36
N LEU A 709 -19.81 15.39 28.18
CA LEU A 709 -20.13 16.69 28.78
C LEU A 709 -19.02 17.07 29.78
N GLY A 710 -18.24 18.10 29.45
CA GLY A 710 -17.03 18.50 30.18
C GLY A 710 -15.71 18.12 29.48
N ALA A 711 -15.75 17.34 28.39
CA ALA A 711 -14.56 16.94 27.65
C ALA A 711 -13.86 18.16 27.02
N GLU A 712 -14.61 19.04 26.36
CA GLU A 712 -14.08 20.24 25.70
C GLU A 712 -13.39 21.19 26.68
N GLU A 713 -13.99 21.43 27.85
CA GLU A 713 -13.40 22.23 28.93
C GLU A 713 -12.07 21.65 29.41
N LEU A 714 -11.99 20.32 29.59
CA LEU A 714 -10.76 19.62 29.97
C LEU A 714 -9.70 19.63 28.85
N CYS A 715 -10.09 19.49 27.58
CA CYS A 715 -9.15 19.60 26.46
C CYS A 715 -8.53 21.00 26.38
N LEU A 716 -9.32 22.06 26.59
CA LEU A 716 -8.85 23.43 26.68
C LEU A 716 -7.96 23.71 27.91
N GLU A 717 -7.98 22.88 28.96
CA GLU A 717 -6.99 22.92 30.04
C GLU A 717 -5.68 22.25 29.58
N LEU A 718 -5.75 21.03 29.04
CA LEU A 718 -4.59 20.24 28.62
C LEU A 718 -3.80 20.89 27.46
N GLU A 719 -4.50 21.50 26.51
CA GLU A 719 -3.90 22.22 25.38
C GLU A 719 -3.14 23.50 25.82
N LYS A 720 -3.54 24.13 26.95
CA LYS A 720 -2.77 25.24 27.55
C LYS A 720 -1.50 24.78 28.23
N ASP A 721 -1.50 23.57 28.78
CA ASP A 721 -0.33 22.94 29.39
C ASP A 721 0.56 22.21 28.35
N HIS A 722 0.21 22.31 27.06
CA HIS A 722 0.88 21.67 25.92
C HIS A 722 0.89 20.13 25.96
N ASP A 723 -0.15 19.52 26.54
CA ASP A 723 -0.34 18.06 26.58
C ASP A 723 -1.33 17.59 25.48
N ASP A 724 -0.85 17.62 24.23
CA ASP A 724 -1.62 17.17 23.06
C ASP A 724 -2.03 15.70 23.16
N TYR A 725 -1.17 14.87 23.76
CA TYR A 725 -1.44 13.44 23.97
C TYR A 725 -2.65 13.23 24.89
N ALA A 726 -2.70 13.94 26.03
CA ALA A 726 -3.84 13.87 26.93
C ALA A 726 -5.11 14.46 26.31
N SER A 727 -5.03 15.57 25.57
CA SER A 727 -6.20 16.13 24.87
C SER A 727 -6.80 15.11 23.89
N ILE A 728 -5.98 14.50 23.04
CA ILE A 728 -6.41 13.46 22.09
C ILE A 728 -6.98 12.24 22.84
N MET A 729 -6.34 11.81 23.93
CA MET A 729 -6.81 10.69 24.75
C MET A 729 -8.20 10.98 25.36
N VAL A 730 -8.42 12.17 25.92
CA VAL A 730 -9.72 12.58 26.49
C VAL A 730 -10.80 12.61 25.41
N LYS A 731 -10.54 13.19 24.24
CA LYS A 731 -11.50 13.22 23.12
C LYS A 731 -11.85 11.81 22.65
N ALA A 732 -10.84 10.97 22.40
CA ALA A 732 -11.04 9.59 21.95
C ALA A 732 -11.82 8.74 22.98
N LEU A 733 -11.55 8.91 24.27
CA LEU A 733 -12.29 8.23 25.35
C LEU A 733 -13.72 8.74 25.48
N ALA A 734 -13.97 10.05 25.34
CA ALA A 734 -15.31 10.61 25.35
C ALA A 734 -16.18 10.03 24.22
N ASP A 735 -15.63 9.92 23.00
CA ASP A 735 -16.30 9.26 21.86
C ASP A 735 -16.60 7.79 22.14
N ARG A 736 -15.64 7.06 22.73
CA ARG A 736 -15.84 5.65 23.13
C ARG A 736 -16.97 5.50 24.15
N LEU A 737 -17.06 6.41 25.12
CA LEU A 737 -18.12 6.42 26.12
C LEU A 737 -19.48 6.81 25.53
N ALA A 738 -19.52 7.73 24.55
CA ALA A 738 -20.77 8.13 23.90
C ALA A 738 -21.38 6.98 23.06
N GLU A 739 -20.55 6.28 22.28
CA GLU A 739 -20.97 5.07 21.54
C GLU A 739 -21.38 3.92 22.48
N ALA A 740 -20.62 3.70 23.56
CA ALA A 740 -20.97 2.74 24.60
C ALA A 740 -22.32 3.08 25.27
N PHE A 741 -22.64 4.37 25.42
CA PHE A 741 -23.94 4.81 25.93
C PHE A 741 -25.07 4.53 24.93
N ALA A 742 -24.85 4.76 23.64
CA ALA A 742 -25.82 4.43 22.59
C ALA A 742 -26.12 2.91 22.55
N GLU A 743 -25.12 2.04 22.66
CA GLU A 743 -25.33 0.58 22.70
C GLU A 743 -26.01 0.13 24.01
N TYR A 744 -25.60 0.68 25.17
CA TYR A 744 -26.26 0.42 26.45
C TYR A 744 -27.74 0.84 26.45
N LEU A 745 -28.03 2.05 25.93
CA LEU A 745 -29.39 2.55 25.79
C LEU A 745 -30.20 1.70 24.82
N HIS A 746 -29.63 1.34 23.66
CA HIS A 746 -30.31 0.47 22.71
C HIS A 746 -30.69 -0.86 23.36
N ARG A 747 -29.77 -1.51 24.07
CA ARG A 747 -30.07 -2.73 24.84
C ARG A 747 -31.19 -2.49 25.87
N LYS A 748 -31.13 -1.41 26.65
CA LYS A 748 -32.20 -1.06 27.60
C LYS A 748 -33.54 -0.81 26.92
N VAL A 749 -33.54 -0.26 25.70
CA VAL A 749 -34.75 -0.15 24.87
C VAL A 749 -35.30 -1.53 24.50
N ARG A 750 -34.48 -2.45 23.98
CA ARG A 750 -34.94 -3.79 23.59
C ARG A 750 -35.51 -4.61 24.75
N ILE A 751 -34.84 -4.60 25.90
CA ILE A 751 -35.17 -5.48 27.03
C ILE A 751 -36.16 -4.88 28.05
N GLU A 752 -36.22 -3.55 28.19
CA GLU A 752 -36.92 -2.89 29.31
C GLU A 752 -37.85 -1.77 28.84
N PHE A 753 -37.36 -0.77 28.10
CA PHE A 753 -38.16 0.42 27.80
C PHE A 753 -39.17 0.20 26.66
N TRP A 754 -38.78 -0.49 25.59
CA TRP A 754 -39.70 -0.99 24.56
C TRP A 754 -40.13 -2.42 24.88
N GLY A 755 -39.19 -3.27 25.30
CA GLY A 755 -39.49 -4.60 25.86
C GLY A 755 -39.92 -5.65 24.83
N TYR A 756 -39.45 -5.55 23.59
CA TYR A 756 -39.69 -6.56 22.55
C TYR A 756 -38.76 -7.77 22.63
N SER A 757 -37.66 -7.68 23.38
CA SER A 757 -36.68 -8.76 23.59
C SER A 757 -36.35 -8.94 25.08
N THR A 758 -37.36 -9.22 25.92
CA THR A 758 -37.21 -9.30 27.38
C THR A 758 -36.31 -10.45 27.88
N ASN A 759 -36.08 -11.47 27.05
CA ASN A 759 -35.26 -12.64 27.37
C ASN A 759 -33.84 -12.56 26.75
N GLU A 760 -33.34 -11.35 26.43
CA GLU A 760 -32.05 -11.16 25.77
C GLU A 760 -30.83 -11.35 26.70
N GLU A 761 -30.15 -12.49 26.57
CA GLU A 761 -28.91 -12.84 27.28
C GLU A 761 -27.64 -12.63 26.44
N LEU A 762 -27.58 -11.57 25.64
CA LEU A 762 -26.41 -11.25 24.79
C LEU A 762 -25.23 -10.68 25.59
N SER A 763 -24.01 -11.15 25.27
CA SER A 763 -22.77 -10.55 25.78
C SER A 763 -22.44 -9.24 25.05
N PRO A 764 -21.61 -8.33 25.60
CA PRO A 764 -21.21 -7.12 24.89
C PRO A 764 -20.57 -7.39 23.51
N ALA A 765 -19.84 -8.50 23.35
CA ALA A 765 -19.28 -8.90 22.07
C ALA A 765 -20.37 -9.30 21.05
N ASP A 766 -21.48 -9.88 21.50
CA ASP A 766 -22.64 -10.18 20.65
C ASP A 766 -23.43 -8.92 20.27
N LEU A 767 -23.45 -7.92 21.15
CA LEU A 767 -24.04 -6.60 20.87
C LEU A 767 -23.27 -5.86 19.78
N LEU A 768 -21.94 -5.81 19.89
CA LEU A 768 -21.07 -5.21 18.86
C LEU A 768 -21.12 -5.98 17.53
N ALA A 769 -21.41 -7.29 17.58
CA ALA A 769 -21.68 -8.10 16.40
C ALA A 769 -23.15 -8.01 15.89
N VAL A 770 -23.97 -7.11 16.46
CA VAL A 770 -25.36 -6.83 16.07
C VAL A 770 -26.24 -8.10 16.04
N LYS A 771 -26.07 -8.99 17.03
CA LYS A 771 -26.84 -10.25 17.15
C LYS A 771 -28.20 -10.08 17.85
N TYR A 772 -28.86 -8.95 17.65
CA TYR A 772 -30.18 -8.64 18.21
C TYR A 772 -31.16 -8.23 17.11
N ASP A 773 -32.45 -8.42 17.39
CA ASP A 773 -33.52 -7.85 16.57
C ASP A 773 -33.58 -6.32 16.71
N GLY A 774 -33.98 -5.65 15.64
CA GLY A 774 -34.16 -4.20 15.60
C GLY A 774 -32.87 -3.41 15.34
N ILE A 775 -33.05 -2.16 14.89
CA ILE A 775 -31.96 -1.28 14.46
C ILE A 775 -32.08 0.13 15.05
N ARG A 776 -30.96 0.86 15.07
CA ARG A 776 -30.88 2.26 15.51
C ARG A 776 -30.25 3.19 14.46
N PRO A 777 -30.89 3.40 13.29
CA PRO A 777 -30.32 4.25 12.25
C PRO A 777 -30.19 5.69 12.75
N ALA A 778 -29.08 6.31 12.40
CA ALA A 778 -28.72 7.66 12.80
C ALA A 778 -28.68 8.60 11.58
N PRO A 779 -29.31 9.78 11.62
CA PRO A 779 -29.24 10.74 10.52
C PRO A 779 -27.79 11.13 10.18
N GLY A 780 -27.43 11.03 8.90
CA GLY A 780 -26.08 11.20 8.35
C GLY A 780 -25.41 9.90 7.92
N TYR A 781 -25.84 8.74 8.44
CA TYR A 781 -25.39 7.44 7.94
C TYR A 781 -26.00 7.12 6.56
N PRO A 782 -25.39 6.24 5.74
CA PRO A 782 -25.92 5.87 4.43
C PRO A 782 -27.36 5.35 4.42
N THR A 783 -27.88 4.88 5.57
CA THR A 783 -29.25 4.42 5.78
C THR A 783 -30.26 5.55 6.00
N GLN A 784 -29.80 6.72 6.40
CA GLN A 784 -30.60 7.92 6.63
C GLN A 784 -29.72 9.17 6.36
N PRO A 785 -29.29 9.42 5.10
CA PRO A 785 -28.22 10.37 4.81
C PRO A 785 -28.59 11.84 5.04
N ASP A 786 -29.88 12.17 5.13
CA ASP A 786 -30.34 13.53 5.42
C ASP A 786 -30.00 13.94 6.86
N HIS A 787 -29.04 14.87 7.01
CA HIS A 787 -28.69 15.44 8.31
C HIS A 787 -29.83 16.25 8.94
N THR A 788 -30.75 16.82 8.14
CA THR A 788 -31.82 17.72 8.62
C THR A 788 -32.85 17.03 9.50
N GLU A 789 -32.94 15.70 9.47
CA GLU A 789 -33.74 14.92 10.42
C GLU A 789 -33.33 15.13 11.88
N LYS A 790 -32.08 15.53 12.17
CA LYS A 790 -31.69 15.92 13.53
C LYS A 790 -32.51 17.08 14.07
N ARG A 791 -33.01 18.00 13.22
CA ARG A 791 -33.94 19.08 13.64
C ARG A 791 -35.25 18.50 14.19
N THR A 792 -35.78 17.44 13.58
CA THR A 792 -36.98 16.72 14.03
C THR A 792 -36.73 16.02 15.36
N LEU A 793 -35.61 15.29 15.48
CA LEU A 793 -35.21 14.62 16.72
C LEU A 793 -35.07 15.62 17.88
N TRP A 794 -34.37 16.73 17.67
CA TRP A 794 -34.21 17.78 18.67
C TRP A 794 -35.54 18.41 19.06
N LYS A 795 -36.42 18.72 18.11
CA LYS A 795 -37.76 19.27 18.41
C LYS A 795 -38.62 18.33 19.28
N LEU A 796 -38.52 17.02 19.09
CA LEU A 796 -39.31 16.02 19.82
C LEU A 796 -38.71 15.67 21.19
N LEU A 797 -37.39 15.54 21.28
CA LEU A 797 -36.66 15.22 22.51
C LEU A 797 -36.42 16.45 23.41
N LYS A 798 -36.20 17.62 22.79
CA LYS A 798 -35.54 18.81 23.35
C LYS A 798 -34.20 18.47 24.00
N ALA A 799 -33.29 17.91 23.21
CA ALA A 799 -32.01 17.40 23.70
C ALA A 799 -31.10 18.50 24.29
N GLU A 800 -31.37 19.78 23.97
CA GLU A 800 -30.72 20.95 24.57
C GLU A 800 -30.93 21.02 26.09
N GLU A 801 -32.09 20.56 26.58
CA GLU A 801 -32.39 20.48 28.03
C GLU A 801 -31.50 19.43 28.74
N CYS A 802 -30.92 18.48 27.99
CA CYS A 802 -29.93 17.51 28.46
C CYS A 802 -28.47 17.97 28.21
N GLY A 803 -28.26 19.18 27.70
CA GLY A 803 -26.94 19.72 27.36
C GLY A 803 -26.39 19.26 26.01
N ILE A 804 -27.22 18.70 25.11
CA ILE A 804 -26.79 18.26 23.79
C ILE A 804 -27.39 19.20 22.71
N TYR A 805 -26.53 19.92 21.99
CA TYR A 805 -26.92 20.99 21.08
C TYR A 805 -26.62 20.61 19.62
N LEU A 806 -27.25 21.32 18.67
CA LEU A 806 -26.91 21.25 17.24
C LEU A 806 -26.19 22.52 16.79
N THR A 807 -25.18 22.37 15.93
CA THR A 807 -24.59 23.49 15.17
C THR A 807 -25.50 23.92 14.02
N GLU A 808 -25.15 25.03 13.35
CA GLU A 808 -25.88 25.50 12.16
C GLU A 808 -25.84 24.47 11.01
N HIS A 809 -24.78 23.64 10.93
CA HIS A 809 -24.60 22.52 9.99
C HIS A 809 -25.05 21.16 10.56
N LEU A 810 -25.69 21.16 11.73
CA LEU A 810 -26.28 19.97 12.37
C LEU A 810 -25.25 18.91 12.80
N ALA A 811 -24.02 19.32 13.11
CA ALA A 811 -23.15 18.56 14.01
C ALA A 811 -23.68 18.65 15.45
N MET A 812 -23.29 17.72 16.32
CA MET A 812 -23.75 17.67 17.71
C MET A 812 -22.67 18.20 18.66
N LEU A 813 -23.06 18.97 19.68
CA LEU A 813 -22.18 19.42 20.76
C LEU A 813 -22.68 18.84 22.11
N PRO A 814 -21.82 18.20 22.93
CA PRO A 814 -20.40 17.90 22.69
C PRO A 814 -20.19 17.00 21.47
N ALA A 815 -19.01 17.06 20.84
CA ALA A 815 -18.66 16.22 19.68
C ALA A 815 -18.90 14.72 19.96
N ALA A 816 -18.51 14.27 21.17
CA ALA A 816 -18.83 12.96 21.72
C ALA A 816 -20.33 12.79 22.06
N SER A 817 -21.17 12.75 21.03
CA SER A 817 -22.63 12.56 21.12
C SER A 817 -23.13 11.64 20.01
N VAL A 818 -24.18 10.87 20.31
CA VAL A 818 -24.86 9.98 19.37
C VAL A 818 -26.36 10.24 19.42
N SER A 819 -27.01 10.30 18.26
CA SER A 819 -28.48 10.41 18.15
C SER A 819 -29.01 9.57 16.99
N GLY A 820 -30.27 9.15 17.09
CA GLY A 820 -30.89 8.32 16.07
C GLY A 820 -32.31 7.90 16.39
N LEU A 821 -32.82 7.01 15.55
CA LEU A 821 -34.11 6.34 15.69
C LEU A 821 -33.93 4.98 16.40
N TYR A 822 -35.05 4.35 16.74
CA TYR A 822 -35.13 2.92 17.07
C TYR A 822 -36.29 2.29 16.28
N PHE A 823 -36.03 1.14 15.66
CA PHE A 823 -37.03 0.28 15.04
C PHE A 823 -36.99 -1.11 15.67
N ALA A 824 -38.16 -1.66 16.03
CA ALA A 824 -38.28 -2.97 16.67
C ALA A 824 -38.56 -4.14 15.71
N ASN A 825 -38.87 -3.87 14.44
CA ASN A 825 -39.27 -4.92 13.51
C ASN A 825 -38.07 -5.85 13.18
N PRO A 826 -38.16 -7.17 13.36
CA PRO A 826 -37.06 -8.10 13.06
C PRO A 826 -36.60 -8.11 11.59
N SER A 827 -37.44 -7.62 10.66
CA SER A 827 -37.08 -7.48 9.24
C SER A 827 -36.25 -6.22 8.94
N SER A 828 -36.04 -5.35 9.94
CA SER A 828 -35.30 -4.10 9.75
C SER A 828 -33.80 -4.35 9.67
N GLN A 829 -33.14 -3.71 8.69
CA GLN A 829 -31.69 -3.82 8.46
C GLN A 829 -31.13 -2.47 8.01
N TYR A 830 -29.82 -2.31 8.14
CA TYR A 830 -29.09 -1.11 7.71
C TYR A 830 -28.86 -1.09 6.19
N PHE A 831 -29.94 -0.99 5.40
CA PHE A 831 -29.86 -0.78 3.95
C PHE A 831 -29.46 0.66 3.61
N ALA A 832 -28.35 0.83 2.90
CA ALA A 832 -27.96 2.14 2.38
C ALA A 832 -28.94 2.61 1.29
N VAL A 833 -29.28 3.90 1.30
CA VAL A 833 -30.20 4.53 0.32
C VAL A 833 -29.66 4.45 -1.11
N GLY A 834 -28.33 4.45 -1.28
CA GLY A 834 -27.69 4.43 -2.59
C GLY A 834 -27.68 5.81 -3.25
N LYS A 835 -27.71 5.84 -4.59
CA LYS A 835 -27.79 7.09 -5.37
C LYS A 835 -29.25 7.36 -5.77
N ILE A 836 -29.69 8.61 -5.61
CA ILE A 836 -31.03 9.10 -5.96
C ILE A 836 -30.97 10.02 -7.18
N ASP A 837 -31.92 9.91 -8.10
CA ASP A 837 -31.85 10.59 -9.40
C ASP A 837 -33.02 11.57 -9.66
N LYS A 838 -32.81 12.50 -10.61
CA LYS A 838 -33.88 13.16 -11.34
C LYS A 838 -34.57 12.08 -12.19
N ASP A 839 -35.82 11.71 -11.87
CA ASP A 839 -36.55 10.64 -12.58
C ASP A 839 -36.45 10.85 -14.10
N GLN A 840 -35.86 9.88 -14.81
CA GLN A 840 -35.51 10.04 -16.22
C GLN A 840 -36.74 10.38 -17.07
N ASN A 841 -36.71 11.56 -17.71
CA ASN A 841 -37.80 12.07 -18.54
C ASN A 841 -38.11 11.09 -19.69
N TYR A 842 -39.18 10.30 -19.52
CA TYR A 842 -39.75 9.48 -20.59
C TYR A 842 -40.56 10.36 -21.55
N CYS A 843 -39.88 11.26 -22.26
CA CYS A 843 -40.44 12.02 -23.38
C CYS A 843 -40.74 11.09 -24.56
N ARG A 844 -41.84 10.34 -24.47
CA ARG A 844 -42.46 9.72 -25.64
C ARG A 844 -43.09 10.82 -26.49
N VAL A 845 -42.44 11.16 -27.60
CA VAL A 845 -43.09 11.88 -28.69
C VAL A 845 -44.19 10.96 -29.23
N ILE A 846 -45.44 11.30 -28.92
CA ILE A 846 -46.60 10.77 -29.62
C ILE A 846 -46.97 11.84 -30.65
N GLU A 847 -47.14 11.42 -31.91
CA GLU A 847 -47.45 12.31 -33.02
C GLU A 847 -48.70 13.16 -32.73
N ASP A 848 -48.58 14.46 -33.00
CA ASP A 848 -49.68 15.43 -33.10
C ASP A 848 -50.85 15.26 -32.12
N HIS A 849 -50.65 15.62 -30.83
CA HIS A 849 -51.51 16.55 -30.08
C HIS A 849 -51.10 16.68 -28.58
N ILE A 850 -50.99 17.94 -28.12
CA ILE A 850 -50.94 18.40 -26.71
C ILE A 850 -49.86 17.76 -25.82
N LEU A 851 -48.81 18.56 -25.53
CA LEU A 851 -47.88 18.34 -24.42
C LEU A 851 -48.62 18.41 -23.07
N PHE A 852 -49.06 17.26 -22.56
CA PHE A 852 -49.02 17.01 -21.13
C PHE A 852 -47.66 16.41 -20.80
N SER A 853 -46.75 17.23 -20.30
CA SER A 853 -45.62 16.70 -19.51
C SER A 853 -46.21 16.03 -18.28
N TYR A 854 -46.26 14.70 -18.25
CA TYR A 854 -46.35 14.00 -16.99
C TYR A 854 -45.14 14.46 -16.18
N LEU A 855 -45.37 15.18 -15.09
CA LEU A 855 -44.35 15.43 -14.08
C LEU A 855 -43.98 14.05 -13.50
N VAL A 856 -42.92 13.45 -14.03
CA VAL A 856 -42.33 12.28 -13.42
C VAL A 856 -41.61 12.80 -12.18
N TYR A 857 -42.17 12.51 -11.01
CA TYR A 857 -41.71 13.10 -9.76
C TYR A 857 -40.32 12.58 -9.42
N SER A 858 -39.29 13.40 -9.64
CA SER A 858 -37.95 13.06 -9.16
C SER A 858 -37.95 12.79 -7.67
N GLN A 859 -37.12 11.85 -7.23
CA GLN A 859 -37.01 11.44 -5.83
C GLN A 859 -36.75 12.64 -4.91
N VAL A 860 -36.01 13.61 -5.42
CA VAL A 860 -35.70 14.89 -4.76
C VAL A 860 -36.89 15.85 -4.73
N LEU A 861 -37.68 16.00 -5.81
CA LEU A 861 -38.88 16.86 -5.83
C LEU A 861 -39.97 16.32 -4.89
N ASP A 862 -40.18 15.01 -4.92
CA ASP A 862 -41.11 14.28 -4.08
C ASP A 862 -40.73 14.41 -2.59
N TYR A 863 -39.45 14.26 -2.26
CA TYR A 863 -38.96 14.49 -0.90
C TYR A 863 -39.03 15.98 -0.47
N ALA A 864 -38.65 16.93 -1.33
CA ALA A 864 -38.77 18.36 -1.07
C ALA A 864 -40.23 18.77 -0.79
N THR A 865 -41.18 18.18 -1.51
CA THR A 865 -42.62 18.37 -1.28
C THR A 865 -43.04 17.86 0.11
N ARG A 866 -42.63 16.64 0.51
CA ARG A 866 -42.89 16.12 1.87
C ARG A 866 -42.23 16.94 2.98
N ARG A 867 -41.08 17.55 2.71
CA ARG A 867 -40.31 18.37 3.67
C ARG A 867 -40.81 19.81 3.78
N GLU A 868 -41.76 20.24 2.93
CA GLU A 868 -42.14 21.65 2.74
C GLU A 868 -40.92 22.56 2.47
N ALA A 869 -39.89 22.02 1.83
CA ALA A 869 -38.58 22.67 1.65
C ALA A 869 -38.29 22.99 0.18
N PRO A 870 -37.46 24.01 -0.11
CA PRO A 870 -36.97 24.25 -1.48
C PRO A 870 -36.16 23.05 -2.00
N ILE A 871 -36.33 22.71 -3.27
CA ILE A 871 -35.57 21.65 -3.95
C ILE A 871 -34.05 21.86 -3.75
N SER A 872 -33.58 23.10 -3.89
CA SER A 872 -32.17 23.47 -3.70
C SER A 872 -31.65 23.30 -2.26
N GLU A 873 -32.52 23.34 -1.23
CA GLU A 873 -32.10 22.97 0.13
C GLU A 873 -31.92 21.45 0.21
N VAL A 874 -32.86 20.66 -0.34
CA VAL A 874 -32.77 19.20 -0.37
C VAL A 874 -31.55 18.72 -1.18
N GLU A 875 -31.31 19.29 -2.36
CA GLU A 875 -30.15 18.97 -3.19
C GLU A 875 -28.83 19.28 -2.49
N LYS A 876 -28.77 20.34 -1.69
CA LYS A 876 -27.63 20.62 -0.82
C LYS A 876 -27.41 19.50 0.20
N TRP A 877 -28.40 19.22 1.06
CA TRP A 877 -28.24 18.23 2.14
C TRP A 877 -28.08 16.79 1.65
N LEU A 878 -28.54 16.47 0.44
CA LEU A 878 -28.40 15.17 -0.20
C LEU A 878 -27.29 15.11 -1.26
N SER A 879 -26.46 16.15 -1.40
CA SER A 879 -25.39 16.24 -2.42
C SER A 879 -24.48 15.00 -2.53
N PRO A 880 -24.11 14.27 -1.45
CA PRO A 880 -23.28 13.06 -1.57
C PRO A 880 -24.01 11.88 -2.25
N ILE A 881 -25.35 11.85 -2.19
CA ILE A 881 -26.17 10.75 -2.72
C ILE A 881 -26.88 11.09 -4.02
N LEU A 882 -26.77 12.32 -4.56
CA LEU A 882 -27.32 12.62 -5.88
C LEU A 882 -26.60 11.82 -6.98
N GLY A 883 -27.38 11.26 -7.91
CA GLY A 883 -26.93 10.56 -9.12
C GLY A 883 -26.68 11.47 -10.33
N TYR A 884 -26.98 12.76 -10.18
CA TYR A 884 -26.89 13.82 -11.19
C TYR A 884 -26.11 15.03 -10.65
N ASP A 885 -25.71 15.98 -11.51
CA ASP A 885 -25.11 17.25 -11.06
C ASP A 885 -26.16 18.33 -10.79
N ILE A 886 -25.96 19.12 -9.74
CA ILE A 886 -26.88 20.20 -9.35
C ILE A 886 -26.77 21.37 -10.36
N ASP A 887 -25.60 21.52 -10.98
CA ASP A 887 -25.33 22.54 -12.00
C ASP A 887 -25.90 22.15 -13.41
N ASP A 888 -26.46 20.94 -13.59
CA ASP A 888 -27.09 20.40 -14.82
C ASP A 888 -28.64 20.35 -14.78
#